data_AF-A0A8T7FQG7-F1
#
_entry.id   AF-A0A8T7FQG7-F1
#
_cell.length_a   1.000
_cell.length_b   1.000
_cell.length_c   1.000
_cell.angle_alpha   90.00
_cell.angle_beta   90.00
_cell.angle_gamma   90.00
#
_symmetry.space_group_name_H-M   'P 1'
#
loop_
_entity.id
_entity.type
_entity.pdbx_description
1 polymer ?
#
loop_
_entity_poly.entity_id
_entity_poly.type
_entity_poly.pdbx_seq_one_letter_code
_entity_poly.pdbx_strand_id
1 'polypeptide(L)'
;MTKYRTPFYVATILLWLFSALYPWQNWLAGLDALRFVIGVLVYLTPGSLTFLLLGGTNEITFKSILGGFAISIVATGLLGVAARFFQLNSTFIRWVFSLWGTAILAFYYFRRSDVRLQFQKMDWWEAVLLVIPVGMTLYFAGIANPPLIHDDAFTYNALLYYFQHAPSLTFDFPDALNRLEIPRFWIAYWPLVEAMISTFSGVDGLFITGSLLPPLLVCFSFMGVFTLARTLGLSRLLAGAAVLAQGFSLMRLTRQNQPGNLFFQRLTEDKVVAAFVLSLILLVLVVEYFENPTHRKLLLIWLAAWAMVFTHPVQFGMACMIAGVYGLPSLSKKELRFRYVLLIGVLASVVIVPYLFRFGGGEYSQSLSFSLEDVAANDEFARFGVRRVDIIEGTQFYGISRYLTVGLPYEISLVSALLSLFFFWRNTTARYILSSFLVLGVAMFPYTGWIVGMFTTPFQLWRLTWLTPFGIAFAFLLWFGFEMAQKIKLPESLRRGLSPAYHGFSYIAFVVMVIYISRWSLGNVEKSNTDVDSFYANYVRVAQRMNALDVEGAPVILGGPDETTNSVIPSLTLKYEPMVFRVGIDSEKTRLWRLLVDDETPPEVRFDGLRQNDVEYLFLKGEPEWVVALMDLYPENVTFLFRDERFSLYKITY
;
A
#
# COMPACT_ATOMS: atom_id res chain seq x y z
N MET A 1 -25.57 -36.00 -7.87
CA MET A 1 -24.74 -34.92 -7.26
C MET A 1 -25.53 -33.64 -6.90
N THR A 2 -26.81 -33.48 -7.26
CA THR A 2 -27.61 -32.28 -6.94
C THR A 2 -28.10 -32.23 -5.48
N LYS A 3 -28.31 -33.38 -4.83
CA LYS A 3 -28.90 -33.47 -3.47
C LYS A 3 -28.01 -32.92 -2.34
N TYR A 4 -26.70 -32.81 -2.54
CA TYR A 4 -25.74 -32.32 -1.54
C TYR A 4 -25.39 -30.83 -1.67
N ARG A 5 -25.90 -30.13 -2.70
CA ARG A 5 -25.53 -28.72 -2.94
C ARG A 5 -26.19 -27.77 -1.95
N THR A 6 -27.48 -27.94 -1.68
CA THR A 6 -28.22 -27.03 -0.78
C THR A 6 -27.64 -26.95 0.64
N PRO A 7 -27.34 -28.08 1.32
CA PRO A 7 -26.71 -28.03 2.65
C PRO A 7 -25.37 -27.31 2.64
N PHE A 8 -24.56 -27.50 1.59
CA PHE A 8 -23.26 -26.85 1.46
C PHE A 8 -23.36 -25.32 1.35
N TYR A 9 -24.24 -24.79 0.48
CA TYR A 9 -24.38 -23.33 0.36
C TYR A 9 -24.97 -22.69 1.62
N VAL A 10 -25.94 -23.34 2.27
CA VAL A 10 -26.49 -22.86 3.54
C VAL A 10 -25.39 -22.82 4.60
N ALA A 11 -24.59 -23.88 4.72
CA ALA A 11 -23.45 -23.90 5.63
C ALA A 11 -22.43 -22.80 5.32
N THR A 12 -22.12 -22.55 4.05
CA THR A 12 -21.21 -21.46 3.63
C THR A 12 -21.76 -20.07 3.98
N ILE A 13 -23.05 -19.82 3.78
CA ILE A 13 -23.69 -18.55 4.16
C ILE A 13 -23.71 -18.38 5.68
N LEU A 14 -24.02 -19.43 6.43
CA LEU A 14 -23.99 -19.39 7.89
C LEU A 14 -22.57 -19.18 8.42
N LEU A 15 -21.58 -19.85 7.84
CA LEU A 15 -20.16 -19.66 8.17
C LEU A 15 -19.72 -18.23 7.85
N TRP A 16 -20.13 -17.68 6.71
CA TRP A 16 -19.87 -16.29 6.36
C TRP A 16 -20.44 -15.31 7.39
N LEU A 17 -21.73 -15.45 7.72
CA LEU A 17 -22.38 -14.58 8.72
C LEU A 17 -21.74 -14.72 10.09
N PHE A 18 -21.40 -15.95 10.49
CA PHE A 18 -20.66 -16.22 11.71
C PHE A 18 -19.32 -15.49 11.71
N SER A 19 -18.51 -15.64 10.67
CA SER A 19 -17.20 -14.98 10.56
C SER A 19 -17.29 -13.46 10.46
N ALA A 20 -18.34 -12.91 9.84
CA ALA A 20 -18.46 -11.47 9.65
C ALA A 20 -19.03 -10.75 10.89
N LEU A 21 -19.94 -11.39 11.64
CA LEU A 21 -20.73 -10.74 12.70
C LEU A 21 -20.45 -11.26 14.11
N TYR A 22 -20.12 -12.54 14.27
CA TYR A 22 -19.91 -13.13 15.59
C TYR A 22 -18.51 -12.80 16.14
N PRO A 23 -18.32 -12.61 17.46
CA PRO A 23 -17.02 -12.31 18.07
C PRO A 23 -16.12 -13.57 18.21
N TRP A 24 -15.90 -14.32 17.14
CA TRP A 24 -15.09 -15.55 17.13
C TRP A 24 -13.61 -15.29 17.45
N GLN A 25 -13.17 -14.04 17.32
CA GLN A 25 -11.79 -13.62 17.53
C GLN A 25 -11.30 -13.96 18.95
N ASN A 26 -12.21 -13.92 19.95
CA ASN A 26 -11.91 -14.26 21.34
C ASN A 26 -11.53 -15.73 21.52
N TRP A 27 -12.01 -16.64 20.65
CA TRP A 27 -11.68 -18.07 20.71
C TRP A 27 -10.30 -18.38 20.16
N LEU A 28 -9.72 -17.45 19.41
CA LEU A 28 -8.39 -17.55 18.82
C LEU A 28 -7.41 -16.56 19.46
N ALA A 29 -7.66 -16.17 20.72
CA ALA A 29 -6.77 -15.30 21.48
C ALA A 29 -5.34 -15.88 21.50
N GLY A 30 -4.35 -15.04 21.19
CA GLY A 30 -2.94 -15.44 21.07
C GLY A 30 -2.54 -16.03 19.70
N LEU A 31 -3.50 -16.21 18.77
CA LEU A 31 -3.24 -16.65 17.39
C LEU A 31 -3.47 -15.52 16.39
N ASP A 32 -2.81 -14.38 16.58
CA ASP A 32 -3.09 -13.14 15.84
C ASP A 32 -2.86 -13.28 14.33
N ALA A 33 -1.84 -14.04 13.91
CA ALA A 33 -1.61 -14.32 12.48
C ALA A 33 -2.79 -15.10 11.85
N LEU A 34 -3.36 -16.07 12.56
CA LEU A 34 -4.52 -16.83 12.07
C LEU A 34 -5.78 -15.95 12.02
N ARG A 35 -6.01 -15.15 13.07
CA ARG A 35 -7.10 -14.17 13.12
C ARG A 35 -7.01 -13.16 11.97
N PHE A 36 -5.82 -12.66 11.71
CA PHE A 36 -5.54 -11.77 10.59
C PHE A 36 -5.87 -12.42 9.24
N VAL A 37 -5.39 -13.65 8.99
CA VAL A 37 -5.69 -14.38 7.75
C VAL A 37 -7.20 -14.56 7.57
N ILE A 38 -7.93 -14.97 8.62
CA ILE A 38 -9.39 -15.10 8.56
C ILE A 38 -10.05 -13.74 8.29
N GLY A 39 -9.63 -12.67 8.97
CA GLY A 39 -10.17 -11.32 8.75
C GLY A 39 -9.95 -10.81 7.32
N VAL A 40 -8.78 -11.07 6.75
CA VAL A 40 -8.48 -10.77 5.33
C VAL A 40 -9.37 -11.59 4.40
N LEU A 41 -9.56 -12.88 4.65
CA LEU A 41 -10.45 -13.72 3.84
C LEU A 41 -11.90 -13.22 3.92
N VAL A 42 -12.35 -12.79 5.10
CA VAL A 42 -13.67 -12.17 5.28
C VAL A 42 -13.76 -10.89 4.45
N TYR A 43 -12.78 -10.00 4.55
CA TYR A 43 -12.75 -8.76 3.77
C TYR A 43 -12.73 -8.97 2.24
N LEU A 44 -12.01 -9.98 1.75
CA LEU A 44 -11.84 -10.26 0.33
C LEU A 44 -13.03 -10.97 -0.31
N THR A 45 -13.74 -11.82 0.44
CA THR A 45 -14.72 -12.77 -0.13
C THR A 45 -15.84 -12.07 -0.94
N PRO A 46 -16.51 -11.02 -0.45
CA PRO A 46 -17.56 -10.34 -1.22
C PRO A 46 -17.03 -9.74 -2.52
N GLY A 47 -15.85 -9.12 -2.46
CA GLY A 47 -15.16 -8.54 -3.60
C GLY A 47 -14.77 -9.59 -4.63
N SER A 48 -14.14 -10.70 -4.21
CA SER A 48 -13.73 -11.77 -5.12
C SER A 48 -14.92 -12.45 -5.80
N LEU A 49 -16.00 -12.73 -5.07
CA LEU A 49 -17.22 -13.29 -5.66
C LEU A 49 -17.89 -12.31 -6.65
N THR A 50 -17.88 -11.02 -6.33
CA THR A 50 -18.36 -9.98 -7.24
C THR A 50 -17.47 -9.87 -8.49
N PHE A 51 -16.15 -9.98 -8.34
CA PHE A 51 -15.21 -10.00 -9.45
C PHE A 51 -15.47 -11.19 -10.38
N LEU A 52 -15.70 -12.38 -9.83
CA LEU A 52 -16.05 -13.58 -10.60
C LEU A 52 -17.36 -13.37 -11.39
N LEU A 53 -18.39 -12.84 -10.72
CA LEU A 53 -19.68 -12.55 -11.34
C LEU A 53 -19.55 -11.58 -12.51
N LEU A 54 -18.85 -10.46 -12.31
CA LEU A 54 -18.59 -9.45 -13.33
C LEU A 54 -17.65 -9.98 -14.43
N GLY A 55 -16.66 -10.78 -14.08
CA GLY A 55 -15.75 -11.42 -15.02
C GLY A 55 -16.40 -12.52 -15.86
N GLY A 56 -17.60 -12.98 -15.49
CA GLY A 56 -18.28 -14.08 -16.16
C GLY A 56 -17.57 -15.43 -16.01
N THR A 57 -16.79 -15.59 -14.94
CA THR A 57 -16.09 -16.83 -14.60
C THR A 57 -16.49 -17.29 -13.20
N ASN A 58 -16.39 -18.59 -12.94
CA ASN A 58 -16.58 -19.15 -11.61
C ASN A 58 -15.27 -19.68 -11.01
N GLU A 59 -14.14 -19.36 -11.63
CA GLU A 59 -12.84 -19.91 -11.27
C GLU A 59 -12.04 -18.94 -10.41
N ILE A 60 -11.78 -19.34 -9.17
CA ILE A 60 -10.90 -18.58 -8.27
C ILE A 60 -9.46 -18.76 -8.76
N THR A 61 -8.86 -17.65 -9.16
CA THR A 61 -7.48 -17.49 -9.63
C THR A 61 -6.80 -16.31 -8.91
N PHE A 62 -5.48 -16.15 -9.06
CA PHE A 62 -4.76 -14.98 -8.54
C PHE A 62 -5.38 -13.65 -9.03
N LYS A 63 -5.80 -13.59 -10.30
CA LYS A 63 -6.53 -12.46 -10.86
C LYS A 63 -7.80 -12.14 -10.09
N SER A 64 -8.59 -13.15 -9.71
CA SER A 64 -9.84 -12.94 -8.96
C SER A 64 -9.63 -12.55 -7.50
N ILE A 65 -8.51 -12.95 -6.90
CA ILE A 65 -8.14 -12.52 -5.54
C ILE A 65 -7.76 -11.03 -5.58
N LEU A 66 -6.88 -10.63 -6.49
CA LEU A 66 -6.44 -9.24 -6.65
C LEU A 66 -7.57 -8.32 -7.13
N GLY A 67 -8.38 -8.79 -8.09
CA GLY A 67 -9.56 -8.08 -8.54
C GLY A 67 -10.62 -7.98 -7.45
N GLY A 68 -10.77 -9.02 -6.62
CA GLY A 68 -11.63 -8.98 -5.44
C GLY A 68 -11.16 -7.98 -4.41
N PHE A 69 -9.85 -7.94 -4.13
CA PHE A 69 -9.24 -6.94 -3.27
C PHE A 69 -9.52 -5.51 -3.76
N ALA A 70 -9.34 -5.24 -5.06
CA ALA A 70 -9.67 -3.95 -5.65
C ALA A 70 -11.16 -3.59 -5.49
N ILE A 71 -12.08 -4.52 -5.73
CA ILE A 71 -13.52 -4.29 -5.54
C ILE A 71 -13.87 -4.05 -4.06
N SER A 72 -13.25 -4.77 -3.12
CA SER A 72 -13.43 -4.52 -1.69
C SER A 72 -12.94 -3.13 -1.29
N ILE A 73 -11.84 -2.64 -1.88
CA ILE A 73 -11.37 -1.25 -1.67
C ILE A 73 -12.39 -0.25 -2.20
N VAL A 74 -12.96 -0.46 -3.39
CA VAL A 74 -14.03 0.41 -3.93
C VAL A 74 -15.23 0.45 -3.00
N ALA A 75 -15.71 -0.72 -2.55
CA ALA A 75 -16.83 -0.79 -1.62
C ALA A 75 -16.52 -0.05 -0.32
N THR A 76 -15.32 -0.24 0.24
CA THR A 76 -14.87 0.46 1.45
C THR A 76 -14.79 1.97 1.25
N GLY A 77 -14.25 2.44 0.12
CA GLY A 77 -14.16 3.86 -0.21
C GLY A 77 -15.54 4.51 -0.39
N LEU A 78 -16.44 3.87 -1.13
CA LEU A 78 -17.81 4.35 -1.31
C LEU A 78 -18.58 4.39 0.02
N LEU A 79 -18.43 3.36 0.86
CA LEU A 79 -19.05 3.33 2.18
C LEU A 79 -18.42 4.31 3.15
N GLY A 80 -17.11 4.58 3.04
CA GLY A 80 -16.42 5.61 3.80
C GLY A 80 -16.94 7.01 3.47
N VAL A 81 -17.07 7.32 2.17
CA VAL A 81 -17.69 8.58 1.71
C VAL A 81 -19.13 8.70 2.22
N ALA A 82 -19.94 7.66 2.05
CA ALA A 82 -21.33 7.67 2.52
C ALA A 82 -21.40 7.83 4.05
N ALA A 83 -20.57 7.10 4.79
CA ALA A 83 -20.51 7.18 6.24
C ALA A 83 -20.16 8.59 6.71
N ARG A 84 -19.25 9.29 6.02
CA ARG A 84 -18.94 10.68 6.35
C ARG A 84 -20.09 11.65 6.07
N PHE A 85 -20.75 11.52 4.92
CA PHE A 85 -21.89 12.38 4.59
C PHE A 85 -23.06 12.20 5.56
N PHE A 86 -23.28 10.98 6.03
CA PHE A 86 -24.40 10.65 6.91
C PHE A 86 -24.00 10.50 8.39
N GLN A 87 -22.76 10.84 8.75
CA GLN A 87 -22.21 10.73 10.10
C GLN A 87 -22.37 9.32 10.72
N LEU A 88 -22.19 8.28 9.91
CA LEU A 88 -22.28 6.87 10.32
C LEU A 88 -20.93 6.37 10.85
N ASN A 89 -20.93 5.28 11.61
CA ASN A 89 -19.72 4.69 12.19
C ASN A 89 -19.22 3.46 11.44
N SER A 90 -18.08 2.92 11.89
CA SER A 90 -17.48 1.68 11.38
C SER A 90 -18.41 0.46 11.45
N THR A 91 -19.28 0.40 12.46
CA THR A 91 -20.23 -0.70 12.63
C THR A 91 -21.22 -0.75 11.47
N PHE A 92 -21.70 0.41 10.99
CA PHE A 92 -22.53 0.46 9.78
C PHE A 92 -21.81 -0.14 8.56
N ILE A 93 -20.56 0.25 8.33
CA ILE A 93 -19.76 -0.25 7.20
C ILE A 93 -19.61 -1.78 7.28
N ARG A 94 -19.33 -2.31 8.48
CA ARG A 94 -19.26 -3.76 8.76
C ARG A 94 -20.58 -4.48 8.43
N TRP A 95 -21.72 -3.92 8.82
CA TRP A 95 -23.03 -4.50 8.51
C TRP A 95 -23.29 -4.55 7.00
N VAL A 96 -23.02 -3.46 6.29
CA VAL A 96 -23.21 -3.41 4.83
C VAL A 96 -22.30 -4.41 4.12
N PHE A 97 -21.05 -4.55 4.54
CA PHE A 97 -20.14 -5.57 4.01
C PHE A 97 -20.66 -6.99 4.24
N SER A 98 -21.19 -7.26 5.44
CA SER A 98 -21.76 -8.57 5.80
C SER A 98 -22.99 -8.91 4.96
N LEU A 99 -23.85 -7.91 4.73
CA LEU A 99 -25.02 -8.02 3.85
C LEU A 99 -24.63 -8.24 2.39
N TRP A 100 -23.63 -7.51 1.89
CA TRP A 100 -23.11 -7.69 0.53
C TRP A 100 -22.57 -9.11 0.31
N GLY A 101 -21.75 -9.62 1.24
CA GLY A 101 -21.25 -11.00 1.21
C GLY A 101 -22.37 -12.04 1.23
N THR A 102 -23.40 -11.81 2.05
CA THR A 102 -24.57 -12.69 2.12
C THR A 102 -25.35 -12.69 0.81
N ALA A 103 -25.60 -11.50 0.25
CA ALA A 103 -26.33 -11.32 -1.00
C ALA A 103 -25.62 -11.99 -2.18
N ILE A 104 -24.29 -11.84 -2.30
CA ILE A 104 -23.53 -12.45 -3.39
C ILE A 104 -23.46 -13.97 -3.25
N LEU A 105 -23.30 -14.51 -2.03
CA LEU A 105 -23.34 -15.96 -1.79
C LEU A 105 -24.73 -16.54 -2.10
N ALA A 106 -25.80 -15.86 -1.67
CA ALA A 106 -27.17 -16.24 -1.99
C ALA A 106 -27.41 -16.23 -3.52
N PHE A 107 -26.88 -15.22 -4.22
CA PHE A 107 -26.95 -15.16 -5.68
C PHE A 107 -26.28 -16.38 -6.35
N TYR A 108 -25.09 -16.77 -5.90
CA TYR A 108 -24.40 -17.97 -6.40
C TYR A 108 -25.18 -19.26 -6.10
N TYR A 109 -25.80 -19.34 -4.91
CA TYR A 109 -26.69 -20.45 -4.54
C TYR A 109 -27.90 -20.55 -5.49
N PHE A 110 -28.64 -19.45 -5.71
CA PHE A 110 -29.81 -19.45 -6.58
C PHE A 110 -29.46 -19.70 -8.05
N ARG A 111 -28.30 -19.21 -8.50
CA ARG A 111 -27.80 -19.50 -9.86
C ARG A 111 -27.28 -20.93 -10.02
N ARG A 112 -27.19 -21.72 -8.94
CA ARG A 112 -26.59 -23.06 -8.90
C ARG A 112 -25.19 -23.10 -9.53
N SER A 113 -24.45 -22.00 -9.39
CA SER A 113 -23.13 -21.83 -10.00
C SER A 113 -22.05 -22.35 -9.06
N ASP A 114 -21.35 -23.40 -9.50
CA ASP A 114 -20.24 -23.94 -8.74
C ASP A 114 -19.04 -22.99 -8.86
N VAL A 115 -18.68 -22.36 -7.76
CA VAL A 115 -17.39 -21.67 -7.64
C VAL A 115 -16.32 -22.73 -7.48
N ARG A 116 -15.32 -22.73 -8.38
CA ARG A 116 -14.28 -23.75 -8.43
C ARG A 116 -12.93 -23.09 -8.16
N LEU A 117 -12.18 -23.66 -7.23
CA LEU A 117 -10.74 -23.44 -7.17
C LEU A 117 -10.14 -24.17 -8.36
N GLN A 118 -9.75 -23.42 -9.39
CA GLN A 118 -9.13 -24.02 -10.56
C GLN A 118 -7.61 -23.98 -10.37
N PHE A 119 -7.05 -25.12 -10.01
CA PHE A 119 -5.64 -25.39 -10.25
C PHE A 119 -5.54 -25.89 -11.68
N GLN A 120 -4.87 -25.13 -12.55
CA GLN A 120 -4.58 -25.67 -13.87
C GLN A 120 -3.69 -26.90 -13.69
N LYS A 121 -3.92 -27.95 -14.48
CA LYS A 121 -3.03 -29.12 -14.46
C LYS A 121 -1.61 -28.67 -14.79
N MET A 122 -0.67 -29.10 -13.97
CA MET A 122 0.75 -28.84 -14.08
C MET A 122 1.44 -30.17 -14.32
N ASP A 123 2.45 -30.17 -15.18
CA ASP A 123 3.37 -31.30 -15.18
C ASP A 123 4.22 -31.27 -13.91
N TRP A 124 4.86 -32.39 -13.59
CA TRP A 124 5.68 -32.51 -12.38
C TRP A 124 6.84 -31.49 -12.37
N TRP A 125 7.44 -31.20 -13.51
CA TRP A 125 8.57 -30.28 -13.60
C TRP A 125 8.14 -28.82 -13.42
N GLU A 126 7.01 -28.42 -14.00
CA GLU A 126 6.36 -27.14 -13.75
C GLU A 126 6.01 -26.98 -12.28
N ALA A 127 5.49 -28.03 -11.63
CA ALA A 127 5.20 -28.01 -10.20
C ALA A 127 6.46 -27.80 -9.37
N VAL A 128 7.50 -28.60 -9.60
CA VAL A 128 8.80 -28.47 -8.91
C VAL A 128 9.41 -27.09 -9.12
N LEU A 129 9.42 -26.59 -10.36
CA LEU A 129 9.99 -25.29 -10.67
C LEU A 129 9.17 -24.15 -10.05
N LEU A 130 7.84 -24.27 -9.96
CA LEU A 130 6.99 -23.25 -9.34
C LEU A 130 7.04 -23.23 -7.81
N VAL A 131 7.54 -24.27 -7.16
CA VAL A 131 7.86 -24.22 -5.71
C VAL A 131 8.92 -23.16 -5.42
N ILE A 132 9.88 -22.93 -6.33
CA ILE A 132 10.95 -21.95 -6.14
C ILE A 132 10.41 -20.52 -6.03
N PRO A 133 9.65 -19.95 -7.00
CA PRO A 133 9.10 -18.60 -6.88
C PRO A 133 8.11 -18.47 -5.73
N VAL A 134 7.41 -19.54 -5.33
CA VAL A 134 6.59 -19.53 -4.12
C VAL A 134 7.46 -19.42 -2.87
N GLY A 135 8.47 -20.28 -2.71
CA GLY A 135 9.42 -20.24 -1.59
C GLY A 135 10.16 -18.91 -1.52
N MET A 136 10.57 -18.36 -2.66
CA MET A 136 11.19 -17.04 -2.75
C MET A 136 10.22 -15.91 -2.42
N THR A 137 8.95 -16.01 -2.82
CA THR A 137 7.91 -15.05 -2.41
C THR A 137 7.75 -15.06 -0.89
N LEU A 138 7.71 -16.24 -0.26
CA LEU A 138 7.64 -16.35 1.20
C LEU A 138 8.90 -15.81 1.87
N TYR A 139 10.08 -16.08 1.30
CA TYR A 139 11.33 -15.49 1.76
C TYR A 139 11.30 -13.95 1.68
N PHE A 140 10.87 -13.39 0.55
CA PHE A 140 10.73 -11.95 0.38
C PHE A 140 9.68 -11.32 1.32
N ALA A 141 8.61 -12.05 1.58
CA ALA A 141 7.60 -11.65 2.55
C ALA A 141 8.18 -11.65 3.98
N GLY A 142 9.06 -12.59 4.31
CA GLY A 142 9.73 -12.67 5.61
C GLY A 142 10.83 -11.61 5.85
N ILE A 143 11.34 -10.96 4.79
CA ILE A 143 12.27 -9.81 4.91
C ILE A 143 11.56 -8.46 4.79
N ALA A 144 10.27 -8.45 4.48
CA ALA A 144 9.49 -7.22 4.42
C ALA A 144 9.33 -6.71 5.85
N ASN A 145 10.09 -5.67 6.17
CA ASN A 145 10.03 -5.04 7.47
C ASN A 145 8.88 -4.02 7.45
N PRO A 146 8.20 -3.81 8.58
CA PRO A 146 7.33 -2.66 8.67
C PRO A 146 8.12 -1.37 8.50
N PRO A 147 7.43 -0.27 8.15
CA PRO A 147 8.01 1.03 8.38
C PRO A 147 8.33 1.12 9.88
N LEU A 148 9.54 1.57 10.21
CA LEU A 148 9.76 2.19 11.51
C LEU A 148 8.64 3.21 11.71
N ILE A 149 8.06 3.39 12.89
CA ILE A 149 7.02 4.41 13.01
C ILE A 149 7.69 5.79 12.87
N HIS A 150 7.64 6.34 11.66
CA HIS A 150 8.19 7.65 11.29
C HIS A 150 7.22 8.38 10.35
N ASP A 151 7.26 9.71 10.41
CA ASP A 151 6.56 10.62 9.50
C ASP A 151 5.06 10.30 9.33
N ASP A 152 4.70 9.86 8.13
CA ASP A 152 3.36 9.56 7.66
C ASP A 152 2.72 8.38 8.41
N ALA A 153 3.51 7.42 8.89
CA ALA A 153 2.97 6.22 9.56
C ALA A 153 2.09 6.58 10.76
N PHE A 154 2.43 7.61 11.52
CA PHE A 154 1.61 8.12 12.63
C PHE A 154 0.25 8.64 12.16
N THR A 155 0.21 9.33 11.02
CA THR A 155 -1.05 9.82 10.45
C THR A 155 -1.93 8.66 9.97
N TYR A 156 -1.36 7.69 9.25
CA TYR A 156 -2.13 6.52 8.79
C TYR A 156 -2.68 5.71 9.96
N ASN A 157 -1.86 5.45 10.97
CA ASN A 157 -2.28 4.69 12.15
C ASN A 157 -3.30 5.45 13.01
N ALA A 158 -3.18 6.77 13.14
CA ALA A 158 -4.18 7.57 13.84
C ALA A 158 -5.51 7.63 13.08
N LEU A 159 -5.47 7.74 11.74
CA LEU A 159 -6.66 7.67 10.90
C LEU A 159 -7.32 6.29 10.98
N LEU A 160 -6.51 5.22 10.95
CA LEU A 160 -6.98 3.85 11.15
C LEU A 160 -7.71 3.75 12.49
N TYR A 161 -7.09 4.18 13.59
CA TYR A 161 -7.68 4.13 14.93
C TYR A 161 -8.97 4.96 15.01
N TYR A 162 -8.97 6.16 14.44
CA TYR A 162 -10.16 7.01 14.31
C TYR A 162 -11.27 6.28 13.57
N PHE A 163 -10.98 5.70 12.40
CA PHE A 163 -11.99 4.98 11.62
C PHE A 163 -12.60 3.80 12.38
N GLN A 164 -11.86 3.17 13.29
CA GLN A 164 -12.40 2.07 14.08
C GLN A 164 -13.30 2.53 15.21
N HIS A 165 -12.88 3.57 15.94
CA HIS A 165 -13.44 3.90 17.26
C HIS A 165 -14.28 5.17 17.31
N ALA A 166 -14.26 5.99 16.26
CA ALA A 166 -15.05 7.21 16.24
C ALA A 166 -16.56 6.89 16.31
N PRO A 167 -17.33 7.63 17.14
CA PRO A 167 -18.78 7.42 17.26
C PRO A 167 -19.52 7.72 15.95
N SER A 168 -18.96 8.61 15.14
CA SER A 168 -19.41 8.98 13.79
C SER A 168 -18.20 9.35 12.94
N LEU A 169 -18.18 8.92 11.69
CA LEU A 169 -17.19 9.36 10.72
C LEU A 169 -17.62 10.72 10.16
N THR A 170 -16.73 11.70 10.20
CA THR A 170 -16.97 13.07 9.71
C THR A 170 -15.89 13.47 8.72
N PHE A 171 -16.12 14.58 8.02
CA PHE A 171 -15.05 15.22 7.24
C PHE A 171 -14.12 16.03 8.12
N ASP A 172 -14.64 16.57 9.24
CA ASP A 172 -13.88 17.27 10.28
C ASP A 172 -13.29 16.25 11.25
N PHE A 173 -11.97 16.14 11.30
CA PHE A 173 -11.30 15.26 12.25
C PHE A 173 -11.20 15.88 13.66
N PRO A 174 -10.96 15.10 14.73
CA PRO A 174 -10.61 15.66 16.04
C PRO A 174 -9.39 16.59 15.90
N ASP A 175 -9.30 17.69 16.66
CA ASP A 175 -8.27 18.74 16.51
C ASP A 175 -6.83 18.23 16.36
N ALA A 176 -6.47 17.17 17.08
CA ALA A 176 -5.19 16.46 16.96
C ALA A 176 -4.89 15.92 15.55
N LEU A 177 -5.93 15.45 14.87
CA LEU A 177 -5.94 14.93 13.50
C LEU A 177 -6.35 16.01 12.48
N ASN A 178 -7.05 17.05 12.91
CA ASN A 178 -7.58 18.12 12.06
C ASN A 178 -6.46 18.95 11.42
N ARG A 179 -5.33 19.10 12.14
CA ARG A 179 -4.10 19.69 11.59
C ARG A 179 -3.45 18.84 10.48
N LEU A 180 -3.94 17.62 10.26
CA LEU A 180 -3.56 16.72 9.16
C LEU A 180 -4.61 16.68 8.06
N GLU A 181 -5.64 17.53 8.12
CA GLU A 181 -6.65 17.68 7.08
C GLU A 181 -6.02 18.14 5.79
N ILE A 182 -5.52 17.14 5.10
CA ILE A 182 -5.22 17.23 3.72
C ILE A 182 -6.47 16.69 3.02
N PRO A 183 -7.18 17.50 2.20
CA PRO A 183 -8.28 17.08 1.33
C PRO A 183 -8.03 15.76 0.58
N ARG A 184 -6.76 15.32 0.41
CA ARG A 184 -6.43 13.96 -0.04
C ARG A 184 -7.13 12.87 0.79
N PHE A 185 -7.25 13.01 2.11
CA PHE A 185 -7.88 12.04 3.00
C PHE A 185 -9.42 12.10 2.99
N TRP A 186 -10.02 13.00 2.20
CA TRP A 186 -11.45 12.95 1.89
C TRP A 186 -11.80 11.84 0.91
N ILE A 187 -10.81 11.40 0.13
CA ILE A 187 -10.95 10.35 -0.88
C ILE A 187 -9.97 9.20 -0.70
N ALA A 188 -8.84 9.37 -0.02
CA ALA A 188 -7.88 8.28 0.26
C ALA A 188 -8.29 7.50 1.52
N TYR A 189 -9.03 6.41 1.32
CA TYR A 189 -9.59 5.52 2.34
C TYR A 189 -8.74 4.27 2.60
N TRP A 190 -7.45 4.28 2.25
CA TRP A 190 -6.56 3.17 2.59
C TRP A 190 -6.52 2.87 4.11
N PRO A 191 -6.40 3.86 5.03
CA PRO A 191 -6.50 3.57 6.47
C PRO A 191 -7.83 2.96 6.89
N LEU A 192 -8.93 3.28 6.20
CA LEU A 192 -10.23 2.66 6.44
C LEU A 192 -10.25 1.18 6.00
N VAL A 193 -9.54 0.83 4.92
CA VAL A 193 -9.35 -0.57 4.51
C VAL A 193 -8.58 -1.34 5.60
N GLU A 194 -7.51 -0.77 6.13
CA GLU A 194 -6.74 -1.35 7.23
C GLU A 194 -7.60 -1.50 8.50
N ALA A 195 -8.41 -0.48 8.84
CA ALA A 195 -9.36 -0.50 9.95
C ALA A 195 -10.43 -1.60 9.78
N MET A 196 -10.92 -1.84 8.56
CA MET A 196 -11.89 -2.91 8.28
C MET A 196 -11.25 -4.30 8.45
N ILE A 197 -10.03 -4.51 7.96
CA ILE A 197 -9.30 -5.78 8.15
C ILE A 197 -9.01 -6.00 9.65
N SER A 198 -8.62 -4.95 10.37
CA SER A 198 -8.44 -4.98 11.81
C SER A 198 -9.75 -5.32 12.54
N THR A 199 -10.87 -4.72 12.14
CA THR A 199 -12.19 -5.00 12.72
C THR A 199 -12.63 -6.45 12.48
N PHE A 200 -12.45 -7.00 11.28
CA PHE A 200 -12.83 -8.39 10.98
C PHE A 200 -11.93 -9.41 11.67
N SER A 201 -10.64 -9.13 11.81
CA SER A 201 -9.69 -10.01 12.50
C SER A 201 -9.70 -9.86 14.03
N GLY A 202 -10.14 -8.70 14.53
CA GLY A 202 -10.00 -8.24 15.91
C GLY A 202 -8.55 -8.03 16.35
N VAL A 203 -7.59 -8.07 15.42
CA VAL A 203 -6.18 -7.80 15.69
C VAL A 203 -5.97 -6.30 15.61
N ASP A 204 -5.22 -5.73 16.55
CA ASP A 204 -4.97 -4.29 16.60
C ASP A 204 -4.38 -3.75 15.29
N GLY A 205 -4.87 -2.58 14.86
CA GLY A 205 -4.46 -1.95 13.62
C GLY A 205 -2.95 -1.70 13.52
N LEU A 206 -2.32 -1.30 14.64
CA LEU A 206 -0.87 -1.07 14.71
C LEU A 206 -0.10 -2.36 14.48
N PHE A 207 -0.56 -3.48 15.03
CA PHE A 207 0.09 -4.77 14.83
C PHE A 207 -0.11 -5.30 13.40
N ILE A 208 -1.26 -5.01 12.79
CA ILE A 208 -1.51 -5.32 11.38
C ILE A 208 -0.56 -4.56 10.46
N THR A 209 -0.52 -3.22 10.56
CA THR A 209 0.34 -2.39 9.71
C THR A 209 1.82 -2.58 10.01
N GLY A 210 2.14 -2.94 11.26
CA GLY A 210 3.48 -3.15 11.79
C GLY A 210 4.07 -4.56 11.65
N SER A 211 3.29 -5.61 11.38
CA SER A 211 3.85 -6.97 11.24
C SER A 211 3.14 -7.83 10.20
N LEU A 212 1.81 -7.85 10.19
CA LEU A 212 1.06 -8.87 9.46
C LEU A 212 0.72 -8.50 8.00
N LEU A 213 0.49 -7.21 7.73
CA LEU A 213 0.08 -6.71 6.42
C LEU A 213 1.21 -6.65 5.39
N PRO A 214 2.45 -6.21 5.70
CA PRO A 214 3.52 -6.15 4.70
C PRO A 214 3.80 -7.50 4.01
N PRO A 215 3.95 -8.64 4.73
CA PRO A 215 4.16 -9.95 4.11
C PRO A 215 3.03 -10.35 3.14
N LEU A 216 1.77 -10.07 3.51
CA LEU A 216 0.62 -10.36 2.66
C LEU A 216 0.66 -9.52 1.37
N LEU A 217 0.99 -8.24 1.47
CA LEU A 217 1.06 -7.34 0.32
C LEU A 217 2.22 -7.72 -0.62
N VAL A 218 3.33 -8.26 -0.12
CA VAL A 218 4.39 -8.84 -0.95
C VAL A 218 3.85 -10.00 -1.78
N CYS A 219 3.10 -10.91 -1.15
CA CYS A 219 2.43 -12.00 -1.85
C CYS A 219 1.48 -11.47 -2.93
N PHE A 220 0.67 -10.44 -2.63
CA PHE A 220 -0.25 -9.85 -3.61
C PHE A 220 0.48 -9.19 -4.78
N SER A 221 1.57 -8.47 -4.53
CA SER A 221 2.42 -7.88 -5.57
C SER A 221 2.96 -8.95 -6.51
N PHE A 222 3.54 -10.03 -5.98
CA PHE A 222 4.09 -11.10 -6.84
C PHE A 222 3.03 -11.95 -7.53
N MET A 223 1.87 -12.16 -6.90
CA MET A 223 0.69 -12.70 -7.59
C MET A 223 0.28 -11.80 -8.76
N GLY A 224 0.37 -10.47 -8.59
CA GLY A 224 0.10 -9.47 -9.62
C GLY A 224 1.09 -9.55 -10.77
N VAL A 225 2.39 -9.63 -10.46
CA VAL A 225 3.47 -9.76 -11.47
C VAL A 225 3.28 -11.03 -12.28
N PHE A 226 3.04 -12.16 -11.59
CA PHE A 226 2.76 -13.44 -12.25
C PHE A 226 1.53 -13.34 -13.16
N THR A 227 0.43 -12.79 -12.65
CA THR A 227 -0.83 -12.65 -13.40
C THR A 227 -0.66 -11.74 -14.62
N LEU A 228 0.04 -10.62 -14.47
CA LEU A 228 0.34 -9.70 -15.57
C LEU A 228 1.23 -10.35 -16.61
N ALA A 229 2.31 -11.02 -16.22
CA ALA A 229 3.17 -11.78 -17.12
C ALA A 229 2.39 -12.81 -17.93
N ARG A 230 1.51 -13.59 -17.29
CA ARG A 230 0.63 -14.55 -17.96
C ARG A 230 -0.33 -13.88 -18.93
N THR A 231 -0.89 -12.74 -18.55
CA THR A 231 -1.82 -11.95 -19.38
C THR A 231 -1.12 -11.37 -20.61
N LEU A 232 0.17 -11.03 -20.48
CA LEU A 232 1.03 -10.58 -21.59
C LEU A 232 1.52 -11.74 -22.49
N GLY A 233 1.07 -12.97 -22.24
CA GLY A 233 1.37 -14.13 -23.08
C GLY A 233 2.64 -14.90 -22.70
N LEU A 234 3.33 -14.54 -21.62
CA LEU A 234 4.50 -15.29 -21.15
C LEU A 234 4.07 -16.66 -20.60
N SER A 235 4.87 -17.71 -20.82
CA SER A 235 4.62 -19.05 -20.27
C SER A 235 4.62 -19.05 -18.73
N ARG A 236 4.12 -20.11 -18.09
CA ARG A 236 4.13 -20.21 -16.61
C ARG A 236 5.54 -20.11 -16.04
N LEU A 237 6.49 -20.77 -16.69
CA LEU A 237 7.90 -20.75 -16.28
C LEU A 237 8.51 -19.35 -16.41
N LEU A 238 8.22 -18.63 -17.51
CA LEU A 238 8.66 -17.25 -17.69
C LEU A 238 7.97 -16.27 -16.74
N ALA A 239 6.69 -16.50 -16.40
CA ALA A 239 5.98 -15.72 -15.39
C ALA A 239 6.57 -15.95 -13.99
N GLY A 240 6.94 -17.19 -13.64
CA GLY A 240 7.67 -17.47 -12.39
C GLY A 240 9.07 -16.84 -12.38
N ALA A 241 9.78 -16.85 -13.51
CA ALA A 241 11.05 -16.14 -13.65
C ALA A 241 10.88 -14.62 -13.51
N ALA A 242 9.78 -14.06 -14.02
CA ALA A 242 9.46 -12.64 -13.83
C ALA A 242 9.27 -12.29 -12.35
N VAL A 243 8.63 -13.15 -11.56
CA VAL A 243 8.50 -12.97 -10.09
C VAL A 243 9.86 -12.97 -9.42
N LEU A 244 10.71 -13.97 -9.72
CA LEU A 244 12.07 -14.06 -9.17
C LEU A 244 12.91 -12.83 -9.53
N ALA A 245 12.89 -12.43 -10.79
CA ALA A 245 13.62 -11.27 -11.29
C ALA A 245 13.10 -9.95 -10.71
N GLN A 246 11.80 -9.83 -10.44
CA GLN A 246 11.23 -8.68 -9.76
C GLN A 246 11.76 -8.57 -8.33
N GLY A 247 11.70 -9.65 -7.55
CA GLY A 247 12.23 -9.67 -6.19
C GLY A 247 13.73 -9.36 -6.14
N PHE A 248 14.52 -9.99 -7.01
CA PHE A 248 15.95 -9.70 -7.17
C PHE A 248 16.20 -8.22 -7.48
N SER A 249 15.42 -7.65 -8.41
CA SER A 249 15.59 -6.26 -8.84
C SER A 249 15.27 -5.29 -7.72
N LEU A 250 14.20 -5.55 -6.96
CA LEU A 250 13.85 -4.76 -5.77
C LEU A 250 14.96 -4.85 -4.71
N MET A 251 15.54 -6.02 -4.45
CA MET A 251 16.65 -6.14 -3.49
C MET A 251 17.92 -5.39 -3.92
N ARG A 252 18.11 -5.16 -5.22
CA ARG A 252 19.24 -4.37 -5.74
C ARG A 252 18.97 -2.88 -5.73
N LEU A 253 17.71 -2.47 -5.60
CA LEU A 253 17.24 -1.09 -5.62
C LEU A 253 16.84 -0.61 -4.21
N THR A 254 17.71 -0.86 -3.21
CA THR A 254 17.45 -0.57 -1.79
C THR A 254 18.03 0.76 -1.30
N ARG A 255 18.58 1.61 -2.18
CA ARG A 255 18.99 2.96 -1.76
C ARG A 255 17.76 3.80 -1.37
N GLN A 256 17.99 4.86 -0.61
CA GLN A 256 16.93 5.78 -0.21
C GLN A 256 16.12 6.26 -1.44
N ASN A 257 14.79 6.22 -1.33
CA ASN A 257 13.86 6.56 -2.42
C ASN A 257 13.95 5.67 -3.69
N GLN A 258 14.69 4.56 -3.67
CA GLN A 258 14.60 3.59 -4.77
C GLN A 258 13.41 2.63 -4.56
N PRO A 259 12.86 2.05 -5.64
CA PRO A 259 11.67 1.19 -5.57
C PRO A 259 11.76 0.05 -4.55
N GLY A 260 12.94 -0.56 -4.42
CA GLY A 260 13.16 -1.70 -3.53
C GLY A 260 13.13 -1.35 -2.05
N ASN A 261 13.76 -0.23 -1.67
CA ASN A 261 13.73 0.26 -0.30
C ASN A 261 12.28 0.46 0.16
N LEU A 262 11.48 1.14 -0.66
CA LEU A 262 10.07 1.39 -0.37
C LEU A 262 9.22 0.12 -0.36
N PHE A 263 9.49 -0.80 -1.30
CA PHE A 263 8.78 -2.06 -1.36
C PHE A 263 9.01 -2.92 -0.12
N PHE A 264 10.22 -2.96 0.44
CA PHE A 264 10.52 -3.80 1.60
C PHE A 264 10.29 -3.12 2.94
N GLN A 265 10.21 -1.79 3.00
CA GLN A 265 10.08 -1.05 4.26
C GLN A 265 8.76 -0.29 4.41
N ARG A 266 8.03 -0.03 3.31
CA ARG A 266 6.89 0.91 3.30
C ARG A 266 5.71 0.37 2.51
N LEU A 267 5.63 -0.94 2.30
CA LEU A 267 4.60 -1.55 1.45
C LEU A 267 3.18 -1.32 1.95
N THR A 268 3.01 -1.11 3.25
CA THR A 268 1.71 -0.80 3.88
C THR A 268 1.25 0.62 3.63
N GLU A 269 2.10 1.50 3.12
CA GLU A 269 1.65 2.84 2.76
C GLU A 269 0.82 2.82 1.48
N ASP A 270 -0.25 3.62 1.47
CA ASP A 270 -1.20 3.78 0.38
C ASP A 270 -0.56 3.89 -1.02
N LYS A 271 0.41 4.79 -1.19
CA LYS A 271 1.13 5.03 -2.45
C LYS A 271 1.91 3.82 -2.91
N VAL A 272 2.42 3.00 -1.99
CA VAL A 272 3.22 1.83 -2.29
C VAL A 272 2.30 0.65 -2.63
N VAL A 273 1.19 0.47 -1.90
CA VAL A 273 0.12 -0.49 -2.26
C VAL A 273 -0.46 -0.18 -3.63
N ALA A 274 -0.79 1.07 -3.91
CA ALA A 274 -1.33 1.48 -5.20
C ALA A 274 -0.37 1.16 -6.34
N ALA A 275 0.93 1.45 -6.15
CA ALA A 275 1.95 1.21 -7.16
C ALA A 275 2.26 -0.28 -7.39
N PHE A 276 2.48 -1.06 -6.33
CA PHE A 276 2.99 -2.43 -6.46
C PHE A 276 1.90 -3.51 -6.45
N VAL A 277 0.66 -3.20 -6.05
CA VAL A 277 -0.44 -4.17 -6.01
C VAL A 277 -1.56 -3.78 -6.97
N LEU A 278 -2.14 -2.58 -6.80
CA LEU A 278 -3.36 -2.20 -7.53
C LEU A 278 -3.08 -1.85 -8.99
N SER A 279 -1.94 -1.22 -9.30
CA SER A 279 -1.57 -0.94 -10.68
C SER A 279 -1.46 -2.21 -11.53
N LEU A 280 -0.99 -3.31 -10.95
CA LEU A 280 -0.80 -4.59 -11.65
C LEU A 280 -2.15 -5.16 -12.10
N ILE A 281 -3.16 -5.16 -11.24
CA ILE A 281 -4.50 -5.64 -11.62
C ILE A 281 -5.19 -4.71 -12.62
N LEU A 282 -5.00 -3.38 -12.49
CA LEU A 282 -5.48 -2.44 -13.50
C LEU A 282 -4.86 -2.75 -14.87
N LEU A 283 -3.54 -2.93 -14.94
CA LEU A 283 -2.82 -3.23 -16.17
C LEU A 283 -3.18 -4.60 -16.75
N VAL A 284 -3.43 -5.62 -15.91
CA VAL A 284 -3.99 -6.91 -16.34
C VAL A 284 -5.31 -6.70 -17.08
N LEU A 285 -6.24 -5.95 -16.48
CA LEU A 285 -7.56 -5.72 -17.05
C LEU A 285 -7.50 -4.89 -18.34
N VAL A 286 -6.59 -3.91 -18.41
CA VAL A 286 -6.32 -3.12 -19.62
C VAL A 286 -5.84 -4.01 -20.77
N VAL A 287 -4.84 -4.87 -20.52
CA VAL A 287 -4.35 -5.81 -21.53
C VAL A 287 -5.48 -6.74 -21.99
N GLU A 288 -6.23 -7.33 -21.06
CA GLU A 288 -7.35 -8.21 -21.39
C GLU A 288 -8.45 -7.52 -22.19
N TYR A 289 -8.70 -6.24 -21.96
CA TYR A 289 -9.69 -5.46 -22.69
C TYR A 289 -9.26 -5.22 -24.15
N PHE A 290 -7.98 -4.95 -24.40
CA PHE A 290 -7.50 -4.81 -25.78
C PHE A 290 -7.56 -6.12 -26.57
N GLU A 291 -7.30 -7.25 -25.91
CA GLU A 291 -7.37 -8.58 -26.54
C GLU A 291 -8.81 -9.02 -26.82
N ASN A 292 -9.71 -8.89 -25.84
CA ASN A 292 -11.12 -9.27 -25.98
C ASN A 292 -12.02 -8.26 -25.27
N PRO A 293 -12.44 -7.18 -25.95
CA PRO A 293 -13.17 -6.08 -25.34
C PRO A 293 -14.58 -6.49 -24.97
N THR A 294 -14.97 -6.22 -23.73
CA THR A 294 -16.34 -6.37 -23.27
C THR A 294 -16.68 -5.20 -22.34
N HIS A 295 -17.95 -4.82 -22.28
CA HIS A 295 -18.43 -3.81 -21.32
C HIS A 295 -18.12 -4.20 -19.88
N ARG A 296 -18.15 -5.51 -19.57
CA ARG A 296 -17.79 -6.03 -18.24
C ARG A 296 -16.33 -5.76 -17.89
N LYS A 297 -15.40 -5.90 -18.84
CA LYS A 297 -14.00 -5.53 -18.62
C LYS A 297 -13.82 -4.03 -18.45
N LEU A 298 -14.56 -3.19 -19.18
CA LEU A 298 -14.55 -1.74 -18.94
C LEU A 298 -15.05 -1.41 -17.53
N LEU A 299 -16.11 -2.06 -17.06
CA LEU A 299 -16.59 -1.91 -15.68
C LEU A 299 -15.53 -2.36 -14.66
N LEU A 300 -14.87 -3.49 -14.88
CA LEU A 300 -13.78 -3.94 -14.01
C LEU A 300 -12.59 -2.97 -14.02
N ILE A 301 -12.23 -2.39 -15.17
CA ILE A 301 -11.21 -1.35 -15.27
C ILE A 301 -11.64 -0.11 -14.49
N TRP A 302 -12.89 0.32 -14.63
CA TRP A 302 -13.44 1.46 -13.89
C TRP A 302 -13.41 1.22 -12.37
N LEU A 303 -13.77 0.01 -11.91
CA LEU A 303 -13.66 -0.37 -10.50
C LEU A 303 -12.19 -0.42 -10.03
N ALA A 304 -11.28 -1.00 -10.79
CA ALA A 304 -9.86 -1.02 -10.43
C ALA A 304 -9.25 0.40 -10.40
N ALA A 305 -9.67 1.28 -11.30
CA ALA A 305 -9.30 2.69 -11.32
C ALA A 305 -9.78 3.40 -10.04
N TRP A 306 -11.05 3.21 -9.65
CA TRP A 306 -11.56 3.76 -8.39
C TRP A 306 -10.86 3.17 -7.16
N ALA A 307 -10.51 1.87 -7.17
CA ALA A 307 -9.72 1.29 -6.10
C ALA A 307 -8.40 2.03 -5.93
N MET A 308 -7.71 2.33 -7.03
CA MET A 308 -6.48 3.12 -6.99
C MET A 308 -6.71 4.56 -6.54
N VAL A 309 -7.83 5.21 -6.90
CA VAL A 309 -8.15 6.56 -6.38
C VAL A 309 -8.42 6.53 -4.87
N PHE A 310 -9.21 5.56 -4.40
CA PHE A 310 -9.48 5.39 -2.97
C PHE A 310 -8.25 4.96 -2.17
N THR A 311 -7.22 4.44 -2.82
CA THR A 311 -5.93 4.20 -2.17
C THR A 311 -5.02 5.41 -2.32
N HIS A 312 -4.59 5.77 -3.54
CA HIS A 312 -3.74 6.92 -3.81
C HIS A 312 -3.90 7.45 -5.25
N PRO A 313 -4.55 8.62 -5.47
CA PRO A 313 -4.95 9.09 -6.80
C PRO A 313 -3.79 9.42 -7.75
N VAL A 314 -2.65 9.85 -7.23
CA VAL A 314 -1.49 10.19 -8.08
C VAL A 314 -0.89 8.95 -8.73
N GLN A 315 -0.86 7.82 -8.02
CA GLN A 315 -0.37 6.56 -8.58
C GLN A 315 -1.31 6.02 -9.66
N PHE A 316 -2.61 6.28 -9.51
CA PHE A 316 -3.58 6.02 -10.59
C PHE A 316 -3.27 6.83 -11.84
N GLY A 317 -3.00 8.13 -11.71
CA GLY A 317 -2.58 8.98 -12.83
C GLY A 317 -1.34 8.44 -13.54
N MET A 318 -0.35 7.98 -12.79
CA MET A 318 0.86 7.36 -13.34
C MET A 318 0.58 6.05 -14.09
N ALA A 319 -0.27 5.18 -13.53
CA ALA A 319 -0.69 3.95 -14.22
C ALA A 319 -1.50 4.25 -15.49
N CYS A 320 -2.32 5.31 -15.50
CA CYS A 320 -3.06 5.76 -16.68
C CYS A 320 -2.14 6.17 -17.83
N MET A 321 -1.01 6.83 -17.54
CA MET A 321 -0.03 7.18 -18.57
C MET A 321 0.52 5.92 -19.26
N ILE A 322 0.87 4.89 -18.47
CA ILE A 322 1.35 3.61 -19.01
C ILE A 322 0.26 2.91 -19.83
N ALA A 323 -0.98 2.87 -19.32
CA ALA A 323 -2.12 2.28 -20.03
C ALA A 323 -2.44 3.01 -21.34
N GLY A 324 -2.32 4.35 -21.36
CA GLY A 324 -2.50 5.18 -22.53
C GLY A 324 -1.46 4.90 -23.60
N VAL A 325 -0.17 4.92 -23.24
CA VAL A 325 0.93 4.60 -24.18
C VAL A 325 0.81 3.16 -24.69
N TYR A 326 0.44 2.20 -23.82
CA TYR A 326 0.18 0.82 -24.22
C TYR A 326 -0.94 0.69 -25.26
N GLY A 327 -1.96 1.53 -25.16
CA GLY A 327 -3.09 1.52 -26.08
C GLY A 327 -2.81 2.17 -27.45
N LEU A 328 -1.78 3.01 -27.59
CA LEU A 328 -1.52 3.80 -28.80
C LEU A 328 -1.50 3.00 -30.10
N PRO A 329 -0.94 1.78 -30.17
CA PRO A 329 -0.99 0.98 -31.39
C PRO A 329 -2.40 0.73 -31.94
N SER A 330 -3.41 0.74 -31.06
CA SER A 330 -4.82 0.59 -31.42
C SER A 330 -5.35 1.73 -32.28
N LEU A 331 -4.73 2.92 -32.26
CA LEU A 331 -5.16 4.06 -33.08
C LEU A 331 -4.95 3.81 -34.59
N SER A 332 -3.97 2.97 -34.94
CA SER A 332 -3.65 2.58 -36.33
C SER A 332 -4.75 1.74 -36.98
N LYS A 333 -5.56 1.03 -36.18
CA LYS A 333 -6.62 0.12 -36.67
C LYS A 333 -7.99 0.71 -36.35
N LYS A 334 -8.81 0.97 -37.38
CA LYS A 334 -10.13 1.59 -37.24
C LYS A 334 -11.01 0.88 -36.19
N GLU A 335 -10.99 -0.44 -36.19
CA GLU A 335 -11.75 -1.29 -35.26
C GLU A 335 -11.30 -1.19 -33.79
N LEU A 336 -10.01 -0.91 -33.56
CA LEU A 336 -9.44 -0.80 -32.22
C LEU A 336 -9.43 0.65 -31.70
N ARG A 337 -9.51 1.64 -32.59
CA ARG A 337 -9.54 3.06 -32.23
C ARG A 337 -10.67 3.39 -31.26
N PHE A 338 -11.88 2.93 -31.54
CA PHE A 338 -13.02 3.18 -30.64
C PHE A 338 -12.82 2.53 -29.27
N ARG A 339 -12.21 1.34 -29.22
CA ARG A 339 -11.89 0.65 -27.96
C ARG A 339 -10.92 1.46 -27.12
N TYR A 340 -9.90 2.03 -27.76
CA TYR A 340 -8.95 2.94 -27.12
C TYR A 340 -9.65 4.19 -26.57
N VAL A 341 -10.50 4.85 -27.37
CA VAL A 341 -11.27 6.02 -26.92
C VAL A 341 -12.15 5.70 -25.71
N LEU A 342 -12.84 4.56 -25.72
CA LEU A 342 -13.64 4.12 -24.56
C LEU A 342 -12.78 3.90 -23.32
N LEU A 343 -11.60 3.27 -23.46
CA LEU A 343 -10.68 3.08 -22.34
C LEU A 343 -10.24 4.43 -21.76
N ILE A 344 -9.78 5.35 -22.61
CA ILE A 344 -9.34 6.67 -22.18
C ILE A 344 -10.49 7.44 -21.55
N GLY A 345 -11.71 7.36 -22.10
CA GLY A 345 -12.90 7.98 -21.52
C GLY A 345 -13.20 7.45 -20.10
N VAL A 346 -13.13 6.12 -19.91
CA VAL A 346 -13.28 5.50 -18.59
C VAL A 346 -12.21 5.99 -17.61
N LEU A 347 -10.93 5.93 -17.99
CA LEU A 347 -9.83 6.36 -17.11
C LEU A 347 -9.94 7.87 -16.79
N ALA A 348 -10.20 8.70 -17.80
CA ALA A 348 -10.36 10.14 -17.62
C ALA A 348 -11.54 10.50 -16.70
N SER A 349 -12.67 9.78 -16.81
CA SER A 349 -13.83 9.97 -15.92
C SER A 349 -13.52 9.71 -14.45
N VAL A 350 -12.52 8.87 -14.16
CA VAL A 350 -12.06 8.59 -12.80
C VAL A 350 -10.99 9.59 -12.37
N VAL A 351 -10.05 9.97 -13.26
CA VAL A 351 -8.98 10.94 -12.97
C VAL A 351 -9.55 12.33 -12.68
N ILE A 352 -10.64 12.72 -13.35
CA ILE A 352 -11.19 14.08 -13.22
C ILE A 352 -11.65 14.38 -11.79
N VAL A 353 -12.18 13.38 -11.06
CA VAL A 353 -12.71 13.59 -9.70
C VAL A 353 -11.62 14.04 -8.72
N PRO A 354 -10.50 13.31 -8.49
CA PRO A 354 -9.40 13.79 -7.65
C PRO A 354 -8.78 15.09 -8.20
N TYR A 355 -8.77 15.29 -9.51
CA TYR A 355 -8.25 16.51 -10.11
C TYR A 355 -9.10 17.75 -9.80
N LEU A 356 -10.44 17.61 -9.72
CA LEU A 356 -11.33 18.72 -9.37
C LEU A 356 -11.11 19.23 -7.95
N PHE A 357 -10.68 18.38 -7.01
CA PHE A 357 -10.33 18.83 -5.65
C PHE A 357 -9.16 19.82 -5.63
N ARG A 358 -8.33 19.86 -6.67
CA ARG A 358 -7.28 20.89 -6.83
C ARG A 358 -7.86 22.30 -6.91
N PHE A 359 -9.05 22.46 -7.48
CA PHE A 359 -9.68 23.76 -7.69
C PHE A 359 -10.69 24.14 -6.59
N GLY A 360 -10.85 23.29 -5.57
CA GLY A 360 -11.81 23.53 -4.48
C GLY A 360 -11.48 24.72 -3.58
N GLY A 361 -10.29 25.31 -3.71
CA GLY A 361 -9.78 26.33 -2.78
C GLY A 361 -9.42 25.74 -1.41
N GLY A 362 -8.81 26.55 -0.55
CA GLY A 362 -8.41 26.16 0.81
C GLY A 362 -6.90 26.05 1.03
N GLU A 363 -6.48 26.06 2.29
CA GLU A 363 -5.08 26.09 2.73
C GLU A 363 -4.24 24.96 2.10
N TYR A 364 -4.84 23.79 1.86
CA TYR A 364 -4.14 22.69 1.22
C TYR A 364 -3.72 22.95 -0.24
N SER A 365 -4.58 23.62 -1.03
CA SER A 365 -4.23 23.97 -2.40
C SER A 365 -3.06 24.96 -2.46
N GLN A 366 -2.91 25.78 -1.42
CA GLN A 366 -1.81 26.72 -1.23
C GLN A 366 -0.56 26.04 -0.67
N SER A 367 -0.71 24.95 0.09
CA SER A 367 0.41 24.20 0.67
C SER A 367 1.08 23.21 -0.30
N LEU A 368 0.51 22.97 -1.49
CA LEU A 368 1.10 22.09 -2.48
C LEU A 368 1.96 22.87 -3.47
N SER A 369 3.25 22.55 -3.51
CA SER A 369 4.17 23.16 -4.47
C SER A 369 4.08 22.47 -5.84
N PHE A 370 3.53 23.17 -6.84
CA PHE A 370 3.42 22.67 -8.22
C PHE A 370 4.47 23.27 -9.15
N SER A 371 5.09 24.39 -8.76
CA SER A 371 6.21 25.03 -9.45
C SER A 371 7.50 24.95 -8.62
N LEU A 372 8.66 25.16 -9.24
CA LEU A 372 9.93 25.19 -8.50
C LEU A 372 10.02 26.42 -7.61
N GLU A 373 9.33 27.50 -7.98
CA GLU A 373 9.20 28.73 -7.23
C GLU A 373 8.43 28.49 -5.93
N ASP A 374 7.31 27.76 -5.98
CA ASP A 374 6.55 27.37 -4.77
C ASP A 374 7.39 26.47 -3.86
N VAL A 375 8.12 25.51 -4.46
CA VAL A 375 9.00 24.60 -3.73
C VAL A 375 10.08 25.37 -2.98
N ALA A 376 10.71 26.36 -3.64
CA ALA A 376 11.74 27.19 -3.04
C ALA A 376 11.17 28.09 -1.93
N ALA A 377 9.98 28.64 -2.13
CA ALA A 377 9.29 29.45 -1.13
C ALA A 377 8.91 28.65 0.13
N ASN A 378 8.61 27.36 -0.02
CA ASN A 378 8.19 26.47 1.07
C ASN A 378 9.35 25.69 1.73
N ASP A 379 10.60 25.99 1.39
CA ASP A 379 11.81 25.27 1.85
C ASP A 379 11.72 23.73 1.66
N GLU A 380 10.95 23.29 0.68
CA GLU A 380 10.74 21.86 0.41
C GLU A 380 12.02 21.22 -0.17
N PHE A 381 12.93 22.01 -0.75
CA PHE A 381 14.23 21.52 -1.20
C PHE A 381 15.10 20.99 -0.06
N ALA A 382 15.14 21.69 1.07
CA ALA A 382 15.88 21.25 2.25
C ALA A 382 15.23 20.00 2.87
N ARG A 383 13.89 19.92 2.86
CA ARG A 383 13.14 18.79 3.44
C ARG A 383 13.12 17.53 2.57
N PHE A 384 13.08 17.67 1.25
CA PHE A 384 12.76 16.55 0.34
C PHE A 384 13.63 16.46 -0.91
N GLY A 385 14.46 17.47 -1.22
CA GLY A 385 14.75 17.81 -2.62
C GLY A 385 16.08 17.38 -3.21
N VAL A 386 17.13 17.11 -2.43
CA VAL A 386 18.49 17.02 -3.02
C VAL A 386 18.71 15.80 -3.95
N ARG A 387 17.79 14.81 -3.98
CA ARG A 387 17.99 13.56 -4.75
C ARG A 387 16.78 13.00 -5.50
N ARG A 388 15.67 13.74 -5.58
CA ARG A 388 14.42 13.25 -6.23
C ARG A 388 14.22 13.78 -7.64
N VAL A 389 14.63 15.01 -7.89
CA VAL A 389 14.51 15.67 -9.20
C VAL A 389 15.85 16.26 -9.63
N ASP A 390 16.15 16.19 -10.92
CA ASP A 390 17.24 16.95 -11.54
C ASP A 390 16.63 18.22 -12.14
N ILE A 391 17.19 19.39 -11.80
CA ILE A 391 16.71 20.71 -12.24
C ILE A 391 17.73 21.32 -13.21
N ILE A 392 17.24 21.99 -14.26
CA ILE A 392 18.09 22.84 -15.11
C ILE A 392 18.16 24.22 -14.47
N GLU A 393 19.33 24.58 -13.94
CA GLU A 393 19.58 25.86 -13.26
C GLU A 393 19.09 27.06 -14.10
N GLY A 394 18.44 28.03 -13.43
CA GLY A 394 17.90 29.22 -14.08
C GLY A 394 16.65 28.98 -14.93
N THR A 395 16.02 27.81 -14.86
CA THR A 395 14.80 27.49 -15.61
C THR A 395 13.75 26.79 -14.74
N GLN A 396 12.50 26.74 -15.22
CA GLN A 396 11.42 25.96 -14.61
C GLN A 396 11.50 24.44 -14.88
N PHE A 397 12.48 23.97 -15.65
CA PHE A 397 12.54 22.61 -16.15
C PHE A 397 13.17 21.65 -15.14
N TYR A 398 12.47 20.55 -14.88
CA TYR A 398 12.91 19.49 -13.97
C TYR A 398 12.45 18.12 -14.48
N GLY A 399 13.18 17.09 -14.07
CA GLY A 399 12.84 15.69 -14.36
C GLY A 399 13.21 14.79 -13.18
N ILE A 400 12.87 13.50 -13.27
CA ILE A 400 13.29 12.52 -12.25
C ILE A 400 14.82 12.49 -12.15
N SER A 401 15.35 12.50 -10.93
CA SER A 401 16.79 12.47 -10.74
C SER A 401 17.42 11.19 -11.28
N ARG A 402 18.52 11.33 -12.02
CA ARG A 402 19.31 10.19 -12.52
C ARG A 402 19.80 9.28 -11.41
N TYR A 403 19.98 9.81 -10.19
CA TYR A 403 20.35 9.03 -9.01
C TYR A 403 19.36 7.88 -8.70
N LEU A 404 18.09 8.05 -9.04
CA LEU A 404 17.04 7.07 -8.77
C LEU A 404 16.90 5.99 -9.84
N THR A 405 17.47 6.22 -11.02
CA THR A 405 17.33 5.37 -12.21
C THR A 405 18.63 4.69 -12.62
N VAL A 406 19.58 4.56 -11.70
CA VAL A 406 20.84 3.85 -11.88
C VAL A 406 20.82 2.47 -11.22
N GLY A 407 21.56 1.54 -11.81
CA GLY A 407 21.77 0.18 -11.29
C GLY A 407 21.36 -0.90 -12.28
N LEU A 408 21.93 -2.08 -12.08
CA LEU A 408 21.77 -3.24 -12.97
C LEU A 408 20.30 -3.53 -13.38
N PRO A 409 19.28 -3.46 -12.49
CA PRO A 409 17.89 -3.66 -12.91
C PRO A 409 17.39 -2.67 -13.97
N TYR A 410 17.78 -1.39 -13.88
CA TYR A 410 17.42 -0.39 -14.88
C TYR A 410 18.17 -0.61 -16.19
N GLU A 411 19.45 -0.95 -16.13
CA GLU A 411 20.28 -1.24 -17.32
C GLU A 411 19.70 -2.42 -18.11
N ILE A 412 19.39 -3.53 -17.43
CA ILE A 412 18.76 -4.71 -18.04
C ILE A 412 17.41 -4.33 -18.65
N SER A 413 16.60 -3.57 -17.92
CA SER A 413 15.26 -3.20 -18.37
C SER A 413 15.30 -2.19 -19.53
N LEU A 414 16.32 -1.32 -19.59
CA LEU A 414 16.57 -0.43 -20.72
C LEU A 414 16.96 -1.24 -21.97
N VAL A 415 17.84 -2.23 -21.85
CA VAL A 415 18.15 -3.16 -22.96
C VAL A 415 16.89 -3.87 -23.44
N SER A 416 16.05 -4.33 -22.50
CA SER A 416 14.75 -4.94 -22.81
C SER A 416 13.80 -3.97 -23.54
N ALA A 417 13.75 -2.71 -23.13
CA ALA A 417 12.96 -1.66 -23.78
C ALA A 417 13.46 -1.34 -25.20
N LEU A 418 14.78 -1.25 -25.39
CA LEU A 418 15.40 -1.05 -26.70
C LEU A 418 15.08 -2.21 -27.65
N LEU A 419 15.19 -3.45 -27.17
CA LEU A 419 14.78 -4.62 -27.97
C LEU A 419 13.26 -4.63 -28.24
N SER A 420 12.47 -4.17 -27.27
CA SER A 420 11.01 -4.08 -27.41
C SER A 420 10.56 -3.14 -28.53
N LEU A 421 11.37 -2.14 -28.93
CA LEU A 421 11.09 -1.30 -30.09
C LEU A 421 10.84 -2.11 -31.37
N PHE A 422 11.63 -3.17 -31.60
CA PHE A 422 11.51 -4.03 -32.78
C PHE A 422 10.26 -4.92 -32.75
N PHE A 423 9.64 -5.09 -31.58
CA PHE A 423 8.49 -5.98 -31.37
C PHE A 423 7.21 -5.25 -30.94
N PHE A 424 7.25 -3.92 -30.78
CA PHE A 424 6.19 -3.10 -30.19
C PHE A 424 4.78 -3.36 -30.77
N TRP A 425 4.71 -3.53 -32.09
CA TRP A 425 3.46 -3.74 -32.81
C TRP A 425 2.95 -5.19 -32.74
N ARG A 426 3.83 -6.16 -32.51
CA ARG A 426 3.57 -7.60 -32.69
C ARG A 426 3.48 -8.37 -31.38
N ASN A 427 4.10 -7.89 -30.31
CA ASN A 427 4.20 -8.59 -29.05
C ASN A 427 3.66 -7.71 -27.91
N THR A 428 2.67 -8.23 -27.18
CA THR A 428 2.01 -7.53 -26.07
C THR A 428 2.95 -7.28 -24.90
N THR A 429 3.85 -8.22 -24.60
CA THR A 429 4.90 -8.05 -23.58
C THR A 429 5.85 -6.90 -23.95
N ALA A 430 6.38 -6.90 -25.18
CA ALA A 430 7.26 -5.84 -25.68
C ALA A 430 6.56 -4.48 -25.65
N ARG A 431 5.29 -4.44 -26.04
CA ARG A 431 4.47 -3.23 -25.97
C ARG A 431 4.38 -2.67 -24.55
N TYR A 432 4.14 -3.53 -23.56
CA TYR A 432 4.04 -3.14 -22.16
C TYR A 432 5.36 -2.61 -21.60
N ILE A 433 6.46 -3.32 -21.86
CA ILE A 433 7.81 -2.89 -21.43
C ILE A 433 8.14 -1.53 -22.04
N LEU A 434 7.99 -1.37 -23.36
CA LEU A 434 8.29 -0.11 -24.02
C LEU A 434 7.40 1.02 -23.50
N SER A 435 6.10 0.77 -23.29
CA SER A 435 5.18 1.81 -22.80
C SER A 435 5.59 2.33 -21.43
N SER A 436 5.97 1.43 -20.52
CA SER A 436 6.44 1.80 -19.18
C SER A 436 7.73 2.63 -19.24
N PHE A 437 8.67 2.25 -20.11
CA PHE A 437 9.94 2.95 -20.29
C PHE A 437 9.82 4.28 -21.03
N LEU A 438 8.89 4.41 -21.97
CA LEU A 438 8.61 5.69 -22.64
C LEU A 438 8.04 6.70 -21.65
N VAL A 439 7.08 6.28 -20.81
CA VAL A 439 6.51 7.16 -19.77
C VAL A 439 7.59 7.56 -18.76
N LEU A 440 8.42 6.60 -18.31
CA LEU A 440 9.57 6.91 -17.44
C LEU A 440 10.56 7.87 -18.11
N GLY A 441 10.94 7.64 -19.37
CA GLY A 441 11.87 8.49 -20.12
C GLY A 441 11.37 9.92 -20.29
N VAL A 442 10.07 10.09 -20.61
CA VAL A 442 9.42 11.41 -20.68
C VAL A 442 9.46 12.13 -19.34
N ALA A 443 9.28 11.41 -18.22
CA ALA A 443 9.36 11.99 -16.88
C ALA A 443 10.80 12.30 -16.42
N MET A 444 11.79 11.53 -16.91
CA MET A 444 13.20 11.72 -16.57
C MET A 444 13.82 12.94 -17.26
N PHE A 445 13.46 13.19 -18.52
CA PHE A 445 14.07 14.26 -19.30
C PHE A 445 13.53 15.63 -18.83
N PRO A 446 14.36 16.56 -18.30
CA PRO A 446 13.85 17.75 -17.64
C PRO A 446 12.93 18.64 -18.47
N TYR A 447 13.13 18.71 -19.79
CA TYR A 447 12.28 19.50 -20.69
C TYR A 447 10.89 18.91 -20.93
N THR A 448 10.66 17.65 -20.57
CA THR A 448 9.35 17.00 -20.65
C THR A 448 8.82 16.56 -19.29
N GLY A 449 9.70 16.32 -18.33
CA GLY A 449 9.37 15.84 -16.99
C GLY A 449 8.52 16.83 -16.21
N TRP A 450 8.81 18.13 -16.35
CA TRP A 450 8.03 19.19 -15.72
C TRP A 450 6.55 19.19 -16.16
N ILE A 451 6.25 18.78 -17.40
CA ILE A 451 4.87 18.66 -17.90
C ILE A 451 4.12 17.58 -17.12
N VAL A 452 4.76 16.44 -16.88
CA VAL A 452 4.20 15.37 -16.06
C VAL A 452 4.08 15.84 -14.60
N GLY A 453 5.10 16.53 -14.11
CA GLY A 453 5.14 17.08 -12.76
C GLY A 453 4.06 18.13 -12.49
N MET A 454 3.57 18.88 -13.48
CA MET A 454 2.42 19.78 -13.29
C MET A 454 1.12 19.06 -12.89
N PHE A 455 0.99 17.77 -13.23
CA PHE A 455 -0.16 16.94 -12.86
C PHE A 455 0.02 16.21 -11.52
N THR A 456 1.26 16.02 -11.06
CA THR A 456 1.55 15.21 -9.84
C THR A 456 2.24 15.97 -8.70
N THR A 457 2.85 17.11 -8.97
CA THR A 457 3.96 17.79 -8.26
C THR A 457 5.36 17.28 -8.61
N PRO A 458 6.39 18.15 -8.57
CA PRO A 458 7.79 17.77 -8.81
C PRO A 458 8.26 16.61 -7.92
N PHE A 459 7.95 16.66 -6.63
CA PHE A 459 8.42 15.67 -5.65
C PHE A 459 7.65 14.36 -5.64
N GLN A 460 6.62 14.23 -6.45
CA GLN A 460 5.93 12.96 -6.63
C GLN A 460 6.32 12.28 -7.93
N LEU A 461 6.94 13.00 -8.88
CA LEU A 461 7.29 12.50 -10.21
C LEU A 461 8.17 11.23 -10.15
N TRP A 462 9.14 11.19 -9.25
CA TRP A 462 10.04 10.05 -9.08
C TRP A 462 9.33 8.74 -8.75
N ARG A 463 8.10 8.78 -8.21
CA ARG A 463 7.34 7.57 -7.89
C ARG A 463 6.98 6.74 -9.12
N LEU A 464 7.05 7.33 -10.31
CA LEU A 464 6.89 6.63 -11.58
C LEU A 464 7.92 5.51 -11.75
N THR A 465 9.09 5.65 -11.12
CA THR A 465 10.11 4.58 -11.09
C THR A 465 9.61 3.27 -10.47
N TRP A 466 8.59 3.32 -9.60
CA TRP A 466 8.04 2.16 -8.92
C TRP A 466 7.19 1.29 -9.86
N LEU A 467 6.66 1.87 -10.93
CA LEU A 467 5.86 1.18 -11.95
C LEU A 467 6.73 0.52 -13.03
N THR A 468 8.05 0.53 -12.87
CA THR A 468 8.98 -0.10 -13.83
C THR A 468 8.84 -1.62 -13.78
N PRO A 469 8.62 -2.29 -14.93
CA PRO A 469 8.31 -3.72 -14.96
C PRO A 469 9.56 -4.60 -14.95
N PHE A 470 10.46 -4.43 -13.97
CA PHE A 470 11.79 -5.07 -13.94
C PHE A 470 11.74 -6.58 -14.19
N GLY A 471 10.85 -7.29 -13.49
CA GLY A 471 10.72 -8.74 -13.62
C GLY A 471 10.27 -9.19 -15.01
N ILE A 472 9.26 -8.50 -15.57
CA ILE A 472 8.73 -8.80 -16.90
C ILE A 472 9.77 -8.45 -17.98
N ALA A 473 10.49 -7.35 -17.81
CA ALA A 473 11.57 -6.94 -18.71
C ALA A 473 12.68 -7.99 -18.77
N PHE A 474 13.06 -8.56 -17.63
CA PHE A 474 14.02 -9.66 -17.56
C PHE A 474 13.48 -10.94 -18.22
N ALA A 475 12.24 -11.33 -17.90
CA ALA A 475 11.62 -12.52 -18.49
C ALA A 475 11.50 -12.42 -20.02
N PHE A 476 11.24 -11.21 -20.54
CA PHE A 476 11.25 -10.96 -21.99
C PHE A 476 12.64 -11.17 -22.60
N LEU A 477 13.72 -10.75 -21.94
CA LEU A 477 15.09 -11.01 -22.41
C LEU A 477 15.43 -12.50 -22.41
N LEU A 478 15.02 -13.24 -21.39
CA LEU A 478 15.17 -14.70 -21.35
C LEU A 478 14.42 -15.37 -22.50
N TRP A 479 13.16 -14.96 -22.73
CA TRP A 479 12.37 -15.44 -23.86
C TRP A 479 13.05 -15.14 -25.18
N PHE A 480 13.49 -13.89 -25.40
CA PHE A 480 14.16 -13.48 -26.63
C PHE A 480 15.46 -14.25 -26.86
N GLY A 481 16.29 -14.40 -25.82
CA GLY A 481 17.53 -15.18 -25.88
C GLY A 481 17.26 -16.64 -26.24
N PHE A 482 16.21 -17.23 -25.67
CA PHE A 482 15.80 -18.59 -25.99
C PHE A 482 15.32 -18.73 -27.44
N GLU A 483 14.49 -17.81 -27.93
CA GLU A 483 14.07 -17.77 -29.34
C GLU A 483 15.28 -17.67 -30.29
N MET A 484 16.30 -16.89 -29.95
CA MET A 484 17.52 -16.80 -30.75
C MET A 484 18.33 -18.09 -30.69
N ALA A 485 18.48 -18.71 -29.52
CA ALA A 485 19.17 -19.99 -29.37
C ALA A 485 18.47 -21.11 -30.15
N GLN A 486 17.13 -21.10 -30.20
CA GLN A 486 16.35 -22.08 -30.96
C GLN A 486 16.50 -21.97 -32.49
N LYS A 487 16.92 -20.81 -33.00
CA LYS A 487 17.25 -20.66 -34.43
C LYS A 487 18.56 -21.33 -34.80
N ILE A 488 19.40 -21.69 -33.82
CA ILE A 488 20.59 -22.50 -34.04
C ILE A 488 20.10 -23.94 -34.31
N LYS A 489 20.52 -24.53 -35.45
CA LYS A 489 20.10 -25.88 -35.89
C LYS A 489 20.63 -26.97 -34.95
N LEU A 490 19.99 -27.15 -33.81
CA LEU A 490 20.24 -28.25 -32.87
C LEU A 490 19.35 -29.45 -33.19
N PRO A 491 19.81 -30.69 -32.98
CA PRO A 491 18.98 -31.89 -33.07
C PRO A 491 17.75 -31.78 -32.16
N GLU A 492 16.59 -32.25 -32.64
CA GLU A 492 15.31 -32.09 -31.93
C GLU A 492 15.29 -32.79 -30.55
N SER A 493 16.00 -33.92 -30.43
CA SER A 493 16.20 -34.63 -29.16
C SER A 493 16.93 -33.76 -28.12
N LEU A 494 17.98 -33.06 -28.54
CA LEU A 494 18.73 -32.12 -27.71
C LEU A 494 17.84 -30.93 -27.31
N ARG A 495 17.06 -30.39 -28.27
CA ARG A 495 16.15 -29.27 -28.02
C ARG A 495 15.07 -29.58 -26.99
N ARG A 496 14.48 -30.79 -27.03
CA ARG A 496 13.48 -31.23 -26.04
C ARG A 496 14.09 -31.42 -24.65
N GLY A 497 15.31 -31.96 -24.55
CA GLY A 497 16.01 -32.12 -23.26
C GLY A 497 16.51 -30.80 -22.67
N LEU A 498 16.94 -29.86 -23.52
CA LEU A 498 17.51 -28.58 -23.09
C LEU A 498 16.48 -27.59 -22.55
N SER A 499 15.21 -27.68 -22.97
CA SER A 499 14.19 -26.70 -22.55
C SER A 499 13.90 -26.72 -21.03
N PRO A 500 13.59 -27.87 -20.40
CA PRO A 500 13.45 -27.94 -18.94
C PRO A 500 14.77 -27.62 -18.22
N ALA A 501 15.90 -28.06 -18.75
CA ALA A 501 17.23 -27.81 -18.16
C ALA A 501 17.58 -26.31 -18.15
N TYR A 502 17.24 -25.57 -19.20
CA TYR A 502 17.45 -24.13 -19.27
C TYR A 502 16.59 -23.37 -18.25
N HIS A 503 15.32 -23.74 -18.12
CA HIS A 503 14.44 -23.19 -17.09
C HIS A 503 14.94 -23.54 -15.67
N GLY A 504 15.35 -24.79 -15.43
CA GLY A 504 15.97 -25.18 -14.17
C GLY A 504 17.24 -24.39 -13.86
N PHE A 505 18.14 -24.24 -14.84
CA PHE A 505 19.38 -23.48 -14.68
C PHE A 505 19.12 -22.00 -14.39
N SER A 506 18.19 -21.36 -15.12
CA SER A 506 17.82 -19.96 -14.85
C SER A 506 17.24 -19.79 -13.44
N TYR A 507 16.39 -20.71 -12.97
CA TYR A 507 15.84 -20.66 -11.62
C TYR A 507 16.93 -20.84 -10.55
N ILE A 508 17.84 -21.80 -10.75
CA ILE A 508 18.99 -22.01 -9.85
C ILE A 508 19.89 -20.77 -9.84
N ALA A 509 20.20 -20.20 -11.01
CA ALA A 509 20.99 -18.99 -11.13
C ALA A 509 20.32 -17.83 -10.38
N PHE A 510 19.00 -17.67 -10.49
CA PHE A 510 18.26 -16.67 -9.72
C PHE A 510 18.31 -16.92 -8.22
N VAL A 511 18.10 -18.15 -7.77
CA VAL A 511 18.18 -18.49 -6.35
C VAL A 511 19.57 -18.20 -5.80
N VAL A 512 20.63 -18.63 -6.51
CA VAL A 512 22.02 -18.36 -6.13
C VAL A 512 22.29 -16.85 -6.09
N MET A 513 21.83 -16.11 -7.10
CA MET A 513 21.95 -14.65 -7.15
C MET A 513 21.22 -13.98 -5.99
N VAL A 514 20.00 -14.41 -5.67
CA VAL A 514 19.25 -13.86 -4.54
C VAL A 514 19.92 -14.21 -3.22
N ILE A 515 20.41 -15.44 -3.03
CA ILE A 515 21.18 -15.80 -1.83
C ILE A 515 22.42 -14.91 -1.70
N TYR A 516 23.17 -14.71 -2.79
CA TYR A 516 24.36 -13.85 -2.79
C TYR A 516 24.02 -12.39 -2.47
N ILE A 517 23.00 -11.84 -3.13
CA ILE A 517 22.59 -10.44 -2.94
C ILE A 517 21.87 -10.22 -1.63
N SER A 518 21.17 -11.23 -1.09
CA SER A 518 20.49 -11.11 0.19
C SER A 518 21.44 -10.71 1.30
N ARG A 519 22.65 -11.26 1.30
CA ARG A 519 23.68 -10.88 2.26
C ARG A 519 24.06 -9.41 2.15
N TRP A 520 24.12 -8.89 0.93
CA TRP A 520 24.39 -7.47 0.67
C TRP A 520 23.17 -6.58 0.97
N SER A 521 21.97 -6.98 0.57
CA SER A 521 20.76 -6.19 0.72
C SER A 521 20.31 -6.13 2.16
N LEU A 522 20.44 -7.23 2.93
CA LEU A 522 20.14 -7.25 4.37
C LEU A 522 21.08 -6.35 5.19
N GLY A 523 22.24 -5.96 4.64
CA GLY A 523 23.09 -4.93 5.23
C GLY A 523 22.67 -3.49 4.89
N ASN A 524 21.89 -3.29 3.81
CA ASN A 524 21.46 -1.97 3.34
C ASN A 524 19.98 -1.66 3.64
N VAL A 525 19.15 -2.69 3.78
CA VAL A 525 17.84 -2.57 4.42
C VAL A 525 18.17 -2.44 5.89
N GLU A 526 17.96 -1.26 6.47
CA GLU A 526 18.08 -1.07 7.91
C GLU A 526 17.40 -2.24 8.61
N LYS A 527 18.17 -2.99 9.40
CA LYS A 527 17.59 -3.98 10.30
C LYS A 527 16.73 -3.18 11.27
N SER A 528 15.42 -3.12 11.03
CA SER A 528 14.50 -2.71 12.08
C SER A 528 14.80 -3.61 13.27
N ASN A 529 14.91 -3.03 14.46
CA ASN A 529 15.21 -3.73 15.71
C ASN A 529 14.54 -5.12 15.70
N THR A 530 15.28 -6.18 16.01
CA THR A 530 14.84 -7.58 15.97
C THR A 530 13.66 -7.92 16.90
N ASP A 531 13.06 -6.90 17.51
CA ASP A 531 11.95 -6.99 18.43
C ASP A 531 10.80 -6.04 18.02
N VAL A 532 10.50 -6.06 16.71
CA VAL A 532 9.35 -5.35 16.11
C VAL A 532 8.04 -5.79 16.77
N ASP A 533 7.89 -7.10 16.98
CA ASP A 533 6.67 -7.64 17.58
C ASP A 533 6.50 -7.16 19.02
N SER A 534 7.56 -7.15 19.85
CA SER A 534 7.43 -6.52 21.18
C SER A 534 7.20 -5.01 21.07
N PHE A 535 7.78 -4.36 20.07
CA PHE A 535 7.65 -2.91 19.90
C PHE A 535 6.19 -2.52 19.69
N TYR A 536 5.48 -3.18 18.77
CA TYR A 536 4.06 -2.93 18.55
C TYR A 536 3.19 -3.48 19.70
N ALA A 537 3.53 -4.64 20.27
CA ALA A 537 2.79 -5.20 21.41
C ALA A 537 2.82 -4.26 22.63
N ASN A 538 3.94 -3.59 22.90
CA ASN A 538 4.06 -2.57 23.94
C ASN A 538 3.04 -1.43 23.70
N TYR A 539 2.98 -0.86 22.49
CA TYR A 539 2.00 0.18 22.17
C TYR A 539 0.56 -0.29 22.34
N VAL A 540 0.24 -1.51 21.90
CA VAL A 540 -1.11 -2.07 22.06
C VAL A 540 -1.47 -2.23 23.53
N ARG A 541 -0.54 -2.69 24.39
CA ARG A 541 -0.78 -2.78 25.85
C ARG A 541 -1.02 -1.41 26.46
N VAL A 542 -0.20 -0.42 26.10
CA VAL A 542 -0.38 0.96 26.55
C VAL A 542 -1.73 1.50 26.11
N ALA A 543 -2.11 1.31 24.85
CA ALA A 543 -3.41 1.73 24.32
C ALA A 543 -4.56 1.11 25.12
N GLN A 544 -4.51 -0.20 25.40
CA GLN A 544 -5.52 -0.88 26.22
C GLN A 544 -5.62 -0.28 27.63
N ARG A 545 -4.49 0.04 28.26
CA ARG A 545 -4.46 0.69 29.58
C ARG A 545 -5.05 2.09 29.54
N MET A 546 -4.65 2.91 28.57
CA MET A 546 -5.18 4.26 28.38
C MET A 546 -6.70 4.23 28.12
N ASN A 547 -7.17 3.30 27.29
CA ASN A 547 -8.60 3.16 26.99
C ASN A 547 -9.42 2.62 28.17
N ALA A 548 -8.81 1.91 29.11
CA ALA A 548 -9.47 1.41 30.32
C ALA A 548 -9.65 2.49 31.40
N LEU A 549 -8.90 3.60 31.32
CA LEU A 549 -9.06 4.72 32.26
C LEU A 549 -10.37 5.45 32.00
N ASP A 550 -11.08 5.75 33.08
CA ASP A 550 -12.23 6.65 33.04
C ASP A 550 -11.71 8.08 33.07
N VAL A 551 -12.03 8.84 32.01
CA VAL A 551 -11.59 10.22 31.85
C VAL A 551 -12.80 11.06 31.48
N GLU A 552 -12.94 12.22 32.11
CA GLU A 552 -14.02 13.16 31.82
C GLU A 552 -13.60 14.08 30.68
N GLY A 553 -14.45 14.22 29.65
CA GLY A 553 -14.16 15.07 28.50
C GLY A 553 -13.05 14.53 27.60
N ALA A 554 -12.17 15.43 27.15
CA ALA A 554 -11.00 15.14 26.32
C ALA A 554 -9.77 15.81 26.93
N PRO A 555 -9.24 15.29 28.05
CA PRO A 555 -8.17 15.94 28.78
C PRO A 555 -6.91 16.09 27.92
N VAL A 556 -6.18 17.19 28.12
CA VAL A 556 -4.95 17.45 27.38
C VAL A 556 -3.84 16.54 27.89
N ILE A 557 -3.13 15.91 26.95
CA ILE A 557 -2.00 15.02 27.24
C ILE A 557 -0.72 15.55 26.62
N LEU A 558 0.35 15.58 27.42
CA LEU A 558 1.69 15.92 26.96
C LEU A 558 2.51 14.64 26.76
N GLY A 559 2.95 14.40 25.54
CA GLY A 559 3.95 13.39 25.23
C GLY A 559 5.36 13.85 25.63
N GLY A 560 6.22 12.90 25.98
CA GLY A 560 7.59 13.14 26.44
C GLY A 560 8.50 13.84 25.42
N PRO A 561 9.78 14.09 25.77
CA PRO A 561 10.72 14.86 24.96
C PRO A 561 11.03 14.24 23.60
N ASP A 562 10.73 12.97 23.40
CA ASP A 562 10.86 12.34 22.09
C ASP A 562 9.66 12.68 21.19
N GLU A 563 9.94 13.09 19.94
CA GLU A 563 8.92 13.48 18.97
C GLU A 563 7.92 12.35 18.65
N THR A 564 8.30 11.09 18.91
CA THR A 564 7.50 9.91 18.59
C THR A 564 6.34 9.70 19.56
N THR A 565 6.54 9.96 20.85
CA THR A 565 5.54 9.73 21.90
C THR A 565 4.30 10.61 21.70
N ASN A 566 4.46 11.88 21.35
CA ASN A 566 3.31 12.74 21.00
C ASN A 566 2.59 12.26 19.73
N SER A 567 3.36 11.90 18.72
CA SER A 567 2.82 11.54 17.41
C SER A 567 2.07 10.20 17.43
N VAL A 568 2.33 9.33 18.41
CA VAL A 568 1.67 8.02 18.52
C VAL A 568 0.35 8.07 19.27
N ILE A 569 0.13 9.05 20.17
CA ILE A 569 -1.06 9.09 21.05
C ILE A 569 -2.37 8.93 20.28
N PRO A 570 -2.62 9.66 19.16
CA PRO A 570 -3.86 9.49 18.38
C PRO A 570 -4.02 8.12 17.70
N SER A 571 -2.93 7.34 17.59
CA SER A 571 -2.97 5.95 17.14
C SER A 571 -3.30 4.95 18.26
N LEU A 572 -3.22 5.37 19.52
CA LEU A 572 -3.48 4.54 20.69
C LEU A 572 -4.88 4.76 21.25
N THR A 573 -5.39 6.00 21.20
CA THR A 573 -6.66 6.37 21.82
C THR A 573 -7.20 7.69 21.27
N LEU A 574 -8.53 7.84 21.32
CA LEU A 574 -9.23 9.10 21.03
C LEU A 574 -9.67 9.83 22.31
N LYS A 575 -9.37 9.28 23.50
CA LYS A 575 -9.83 9.82 24.78
C LYS A 575 -9.08 11.08 25.23
N TYR A 576 -7.91 11.35 24.65
CA TYR A 576 -7.03 12.42 25.07
C TYR A 576 -6.75 13.36 23.90
N GLU A 577 -6.63 14.65 24.18
CA GLU A 577 -6.18 15.63 23.20
C GLU A 577 -4.66 15.84 23.36
N PRO A 578 -3.81 15.39 22.42
CA PRO A 578 -2.39 15.69 22.49
C PRO A 578 -2.16 17.20 22.39
N MET A 579 -1.39 17.75 23.34
CA MET A 579 -1.02 19.16 23.34
C MET A 579 -0.35 19.58 22.02
N VAL A 580 0.52 18.72 21.50
CA VAL A 580 1.16 18.87 20.19
C VAL A 580 1.07 17.54 19.45
N PHE A 581 0.62 17.60 18.20
CA PHE A 581 0.76 16.51 17.25
C PHE A 581 1.80 16.90 16.19
N ARG A 582 2.82 16.06 15.97
CA ARG A 582 3.99 16.31 15.10
C ARG A 582 4.78 17.58 15.47
N VAL A 583 5.72 17.40 16.39
CA VAL A 583 6.66 18.41 16.90
C VAL A 583 7.50 19.12 15.81
N GLY A 584 7.61 18.56 14.61
CA GLY A 584 8.44 19.11 13.53
C GLY A 584 7.95 20.42 12.89
N ILE A 585 6.76 20.92 13.23
CA ILE A 585 6.24 22.21 12.72
C ILE A 585 6.50 23.28 13.79
N ASP A 586 7.22 24.36 13.44
CA ASP A 586 7.44 25.48 14.36
C ASP A 586 6.11 26.23 14.59
N SER A 587 5.41 25.80 15.62
CA SER A 587 4.15 26.39 16.08
C SER A 587 4.32 26.88 17.51
N GLU A 588 3.48 27.80 17.96
CA GLU A 588 3.45 28.24 19.35
C GLU A 588 3.32 27.05 20.31
N LYS A 589 2.41 26.11 20.03
CA LYS A 589 2.26 24.89 20.82
C LYS A 589 3.54 24.03 20.82
N THR A 590 4.25 23.95 19.70
CA THR A 590 5.55 23.24 19.60
C THR A 590 6.62 23.89 20.47
N ARG A 591 6.73 25.21 20.44
CA ARG A 591 7.69 25.96 21.27
C ARG A 591 7.40 25.77 22.75
N LEU A 592 6.12 25.82 23.10
CA LEU A 592 5.66 25.57 24.45
C LEU A 592 5.92 24.12 24.90
N TRP A 593 5.63 23.13 24.05
CA TRP A 593 5.99 21.74 24.32
C TRP A 593 7.50 21.59 24.55
N ARG A 594 8.35 22.22 23.73
CA ARG A 594 9.81 22.21 23.92
C ARG A 594 10.19 22.76 25.28
N LEU A 595 9.62 23.91 25.67
CA LEU A 595 9.84 24.49 26.99
C LEU A 595 9.44 23.53 28.12
N LEU A 596 8.30 22.84 27.98
CA LEU A 596 7.79 21.93 29.02
C LEU A 596 8.61 20.65 29.15
N VAL A 597 9.22 20.15 28.08
CA VAL A 597 9.98 18.89 28.08
C VAL A 597 11.50 19.07 28.13
N ASP A 598 11.99 20.31 28.06
CA ASP A 598 13.41 20.65 28.20
C ASP A 598 13.90 20.30 29.61
N ASP A 599 15.03 19.59 29.71
CA ASP A 599 15.63 19.19 30.98
C ASP A 599 16.10 20.40 31.80
N GLU A 600 16.39 21.54 31.16
CA GLU A 600 16.82 22.77 31.82
C GLU A 600 15.66 23.56 32.45
N THR A 601 14.41 23.26 32.10
CA THR A 601 13.25 23.99 32.64
C THR A 601 13.04 23.66 34.12
N PRO A 602 13.01 24.66 35.02
CA PRO A 602 12.76 24.44 36.44
C PRO A 602 11.40 23.76 36.70
N PRO A 603 11.29 22.82 37.67
CA PRO A 603 10.04 22.12 37.97
C PRO A 603 8.84 23.04 38.23
N GLU A 604 9.04 24.19 38.87
CA GLU A 604 8.00 25.19 39.14
C GLU A 604 7.45 25.82 37.87
N VAL A 605 8.35 26.27 36.99
CA VAL A 605 8.01 26.85 35.69
C VAL A 605 7.28 25.82 34.83
N ARG A 606 7.74 24.56 34.87
CA ARG A 606 7.09 23.45 34.17
C ARG A 606 5.70 23.19 34.73
N PHE A 607 5.52 23.08 36.04
CA PHE A 607 4.22 22.83 36.66
C PHE A 607 3.22 23.96 36.36
N ASP A 608 3.67 25.22 36.42
CA ASP A 608 2.88 26.38 36.02
C ASP A 608 2.49 26.33 34.54
N GLY A 609 3.42 25.96 33.66
CA GLY A 609 3.15 25.81 32.23
C GLY A 609 2.18 24.67 31.93
N LEU A 610 2.27 23.54 32.64
CA LEU A 610 1.29 22.44 32.56
C LEU A 610 -0.10 22.95 32.96
N ARG A 611 -0.19 23.65 34.10
CA ARG A 611 -1.44 24.21 34.63
C ARG A 611 -2.07 25.24 33.70
N GLN A 612 -1.28 26.15 33.13
CA GLN A 612 -1.76 27.17 32.21
C GLN A 612 -2.31 26.59 30.89
N ASN A 613 -1.99 25.35 30.58
CA ASN A 613 -2.41 24.66 29.35
C ASN A 613 -3.29 23.45 29.63
N ASP A 614 -3.86 23.37 30.84
CA ASP A 614 -4.79 22.34 31.28
C ASP A 614 -4.27 20.91 31.02
N VAL A 615 -2.96 20.67 31.18
CA VAL A 615 -2.32 19.37 30.91
C VAL A 615 -2.56 18.40 32.07
N GLU A 616 -3.62 17.60 31.96
CA GLU A 616 -3.99 16.64 32.99
C GLU A 616 -3.19 15.32 32.95
N TYR A 617 -2.56 14.98 31.81
CA TYR A 617 -1.85 13.71 31.66
C TYR A 617 -0.47 13.89 31.03
N LEU A 618 0.50 13.11 31.52
CA LEU A 618 1.83 12.98 30.92
C LEU A 618 2.04 11.57 30.42
N PHE A 619 2.30 11.41 29.13
CA PHE A 619 2.65 10.12 28.52
C PHE A 619 4.10 10.13 28.06
N LEU A 620 4.95 9.36 28.72
CA LEU A 620 6.40 9.53 28.61
C LEU A 620 7.08 8.22 28.27
N LYS A 621 8.14 8.31 27.48
CA LYS A 621 9.04 7.18 27.25
C LYS A 621 10.05 7.11 28.41
N GLY A 622 10.03 6.01 29.16
CA GLY A 622 10.83 5.84 30.37
C GLY A 622 10.40 6.77 31.51
N GLU A 623 11.37 7.21 32.29
CA GLU A 623 11.22 8.17 33.39
C GLU A 623 12.26 9.28 33.23
N PRO A 624 11.93 10.36 32.51
CA PRO A 624 12.86 11.47 32.40
C PRO A 624 13.06 12.13 33.76
N GLU A 625 14.28 12.59 34.04
CA GLU A 625 14.69 13.13 35.35
C GLU A 625 13.78 14.28 35.81
N TRP A 626 13.30 15.09 34.86
CA TRP A 626 12.41 16.21 35.17
C TRP A 626 11.05 15.80 35.74
N VAL A 627 10.54 14.60 35.43
CA VAL A 627 9.32 14.09 36.07
C VAL A 627 9.58 13.66 37.48
N VAL A 628 10.72 13.04 37.75
CA VAL A 628 11.11 12.69 39.12
C VAL A 628 11.19 13.96 39.97
N ALA A 629 11.82 15.02 39.45
CA ALA A 629 11.87 16.32 40.10
C ALA A 629 10.48 16.94 40.34
N LEU A 630 9.55 16.81 39.40
CA LEU A 630 8.16 17.24 39.59
C LEU A 630 7.44 16.43 40.67
N MET A 631 7.64 15.10 40.72
CA MET A 631 7.04 14.23 41.73
C MET A 631 7.60 14.52 43.12
N ASP A 632 8.90 14.82 43.23
CA ASP A 632 9.54 15.18 44.50
C ASP A 632 9.03 16.52 45.03
N LEU A 633 8.83 17.50 44.14
CA LEU A 633 8.37 18.85 44.52
C LEU A 633 6.84 18.92 44.73
N TYR A 634 6.06 18.16 43.96
CA TYR A 634 4.60 18.16 43.96
C TYR A 634 4.00 16.74 44.08
N PRO A 635 4.29 16.00 45.17
CA PRO A 635 3.96 14.58 45.29
C PRO A 635 2.44 14.30 45.32
N GLU A 636 1.64 15.25 45.78
CA GLU A 636 0.16 15.12 45.80
C GLU A 636 -0.47 15.46 44.45
N ASN A 637 0.22 16.21 43.60
CA ASN A 637 -0.28 16.67 42.31
C ASN A 637 0.07 15.72 41.17
N VAL A 638 1.12 14.91 41.30
CA VAL A 638 1.59 14.00 40.24
C VAL A 638 1.33 12.56 40.66
N THR A 639 0.22 11.99 40.17
CA THR A 639 -0.15 10.60 40.44
C THR A 639 0.35 9.68 39.33
N PHE A 640 1.17 8.71 39.68
CA PHE A 640 1.55 7.63 38.77
C PHE A 640 0.37 6.69 38.50
N LEU A 641 0.05 6.45 37.22
CA LEU A 641 -1.04 5.56 36.83
C LEU A 641 -0.56 4.16 36.45
N PHE A 642 0.39 4.07 35.51
CA PHE A 642 1.01 2.80 35.15
C PHE A 642 2.36 2.97 34.45
N ARG A 643 3.09 1.86 34.39
CA ARG A 643 4.34 1.71 33.64
C ARG A 643 4.33 0.39 32.87
N ASP A 644 4.77 0.46 31.63
CA ASP A 644 5.22 -0.68 30.83
C ASP A 644 6.75 -0.56 30.63
N GLU A 645 7.38 -1.55 30.00
CA GLU A 645 8.84 -1.59 29.75
C GLU A 645 9.39 -0.31 29.09
N ARG A 646 8.54 0.43 28.38
CA ARG A 646 8.94 1.60 27.57
C ARG A 646 8.23 2.89 27.92
N PHE A 647 7.05 2.83 28.53
CA PHE A 647 6.21 4.00 28.70
C PHE A 647 5.65 4.10 30.10
N SER A 648 5.51 5.33 30.56
CA SER A 648 4.88 5.67 31.83
C SER A 648 3.76 6.67 31.58
N LEU A 649 2.64 6.51 32.29
CA LEU A 649 1.53 7.46 32.28
C LEU A 649 1.34 8.03 33.68
N TYR A 650 1.25 9.36 33.74
CA TYR A 650 1.00 10.12 34.97
C TYR A 650 -0.25 10.97 34.80
N LYS A 651 -0.96 11.20 35.91
CA LYS A 651 -2.05 12.17 36.03
C LYS A 651 -1.57 13.37 36.84
N ILE A 652 -1.85 14.57 36.34
CA ILE A 652 -1.60 15.85 37.00
C ILE A 652 -2.93 16.35 37.58
N THR A 653 -2.90 16.78 38.84
CA THR A 653 -4.03 17.41 39.53
C THR A 653 -3.58 18.79 40.02
N TYR A 654 -4.39 19.82 39.82
CA TYR A 654 -4.04 21.21 40.14
C TYR A 654 -4.70 21.73 41.40
#